data_AF-A0A8H6SDU8-F1
#
_entry.id   AF-A0A8H6SDU8-F1
#
_cell.length_a   1.000
_cell.length_b   1.000
_cell.length_c   1.000
_cell.angle_alpha   90.00
_cell.angle_beta   90.00
_cell.angle_gamma   90.00
#
_symmetry.space_group_name_H-M   'P 1'
#
loop_
_entity.id
_entity.type
_entity.pdbx_description
1 polymer ?
#
loop_
_entity_poly.entity_id
_entity_poly.type
_entity_poly.pdbx_seq_one_letter_code
_entity_poly.pdbx_strand_id
1 'polypeptide(L)'
;MYHNNSIRILTGNSHPELAQAVAERLNVPLVPCTVKKFSNGEINVKISESVRDEDVFILQSGCSDANDNLMELLILISACKTASARRITAVIPCFPYARMDKKDKSRAPITAKLVANMLVVAGCDHVITMDLHASQIQGFFDIPVDNLWSEPLMLTYIKRRIQGWESSIIVSPDAGGAKRVTAIADKLNLEFALIHRKRDTKHQHEEERMELLVGDVKDKVAILVDDMIDTGHTLTMAAKALQEKGAKAIHVLISHGLLSEATLRSIEQLPIVELVVTNTLPQTSNKDICNKLTTIDVSPTIAESIRRTHNGESISLLFNERQPTGTFSSLLAALVVVPALGAIPTLAPKQFLTIPLGQIRPAGWLADQLRVQTEGVAGHEHEFYKWVKDTDWVGGTAAYSYLEEAGSYWFNGMVANGVLANATEINKKTLEFLHYVLDTQDEDGWLGPEVGTDKRRVLWGRYPFFYGAIQMTEAYPELTERVVDALHRFVPLANRMLHAGQGTEEWAATRWEDFVVTLQWLYDNDPRGQEALLVDTMHQSKLSGIPWELVFSEKLTLRDLAEKLKNPFPELSWHGVNMAEGLKALPATYRFTHNQSDLDAASKGWDLLFTYHGRPSGAFAADEYLAGLEAVRGTELCLVVEAMFSGSYLYQVTGDVKYADRVERMAYNALPATLTGDMWGRQYLQQQNQVASKNMTPNPFPEDGPYSNVFGLEPNYPCCTVDFPQGWPKFMTNAFLLTADRKSLVHLYLGPFDTSVVLEDDNEVSVAVETLYPFGDSLSTTIVAAKAFTYFVRIPTWSPKATLSVDGAPVLRVAPGKDGLHAVHIAAGTTKFVLELAPDIHLEQRPHGSVAIHRGPLNYAFDIPRIERQLAVHPDEPRAVDLEFTPGRAWQYAIDPATLAFTNNAPASSILPSPIYDAGLPPVTLTVAACPIDWPLDGDMFAAPPPENPACLGEFRNITLWPFGAAKLRISEFPVARIPEYQFVAQAVV
;
A
#
# COMPACT_ATOMS: atom_id res chain seq x y z
N MET A 1 -26.72 -21.14 3.83
CA MET A 1 -26.79 -20.28 5.02
C MET A 1 -25.43 -20.32 5.68
N TYR A 2 -24.53 -19.41 5.32
CA TYR A 2 -23.28 -19.23 6.07
C TYR A 2 -23.66 -18.38 7.28
N HIS A 3 -23.59 -18.96 8.49
CA HIS A 3 -23.75 -18.17 9.70
C HIS A 3 -22.50 -17.32 9.86
N ASN A 4 -22.62 -15.99 9.75
CA ASN A 4 -21.61 -15.10 10.29
C ASN A 4 -21.55 -15.31 11.80
N ASN A 5 -20.33 -15.43 12.32
CA ASN A 5 -20.10 -15.48 13.76
C ASN A 5 -20.35 -14.09 14.37
N SER A 6 -20.65 -14.06 15.66
CA SER A 6 -21.09 -12.87 16.40
C SER A 6 -20.20 -12.60 17.63
N ILE A 7 -20.30 -11.39 18.16
CA ILE A 7 -19.65 -10.99 19.41
C ILE A 7 -20.47 -11.52 20.59
N ARG A 8 -19.81 -12.27 21.49
CA ARG A 8 -20.41 -12.73 22.76
C ARG A 8 -19.62 -12.17 23.94
N ILE A 9 -20.28 -11.35 24.76
CA ILE A 9 -19.65 -10.71 25.92
C ILE A 9 -20.01 -11.46 27.18
N LEU A 10 -19.00 -11.88 27.94
CA LEU A 10 -19.13 -12.52 29.24
C LEU A 10 -18.42 -11.66 30.29
N THR A 11 -18.82 -11.80 31.55
CA THR A 11 -18.16 -11.17 32.68
C THR A 11 -18.17 -12.10 33.88
N GLY A 12 -17.12 -12.00 34.70
CA GLY A 12 -17.16 -12.52 36.07
C GLY A 12 -17.73 -11.47 37.04
N ASN A 13 -17.35 -11.57 38.32
CA ASN A 13 -17.89 -10.72 39.38
C ASN A 13 -17.10 -9.42 39.61
N SER A 14 -15.98 -9.18 38.91
CA SER A 14 -15.10 -8.04 39.20
C SER A 14 -15.69 -6.67 38.86
N HIS A 15 -16.37 -6.55 37.71
CA HIS A 15 -16.98 -5.28 37.27
C HIS A 15 -18.15 -5.48 36.28
N PRO A 16 -19.28 -6.08 36.70
CA PRO A 16 -20.42 -6.31 35.81
C PRO A 16 -20.99 -5.04 35.16
N GLU A 17 -20.94 -3.91 35.87
CA GLU A 17 -21.41 -2.60 35.40
C GLU A 17 -20.65 -2.12 34.15
N LEU A 18 -19.32 -2.30 34.12
CA LEU A 18 -18.50 -1.94 32.95
C LEU A 18 -18.81 -2.89 31.79
N ALA A 19 -18.96 -4.18 32.05
CA ALA A 19 -19.33 -5.16 31.03
C ALA A 19 -20.68 -4.84 30.39
N GLN A 20 -21.67 -4.45 31.20
CA GLN A 20 -22.97 -4.01 30.72
C GLN A 20 -22.86 -2.73 29.87
N ALA A 21 -22.10 -1.73 30.32
CA ALA A 21 -21.90 -0.48 29.59
C ALA A 21 -21.19 -0.67 28.23
N VAL A 22 -20.29 -1.67 28.14
CA VAL A 22 -19.63 -2.08 26.90
C VAL A 22 -20.59 -2.84 25.98
N ALA A 23 -21.39 -3.75 26.53
CA ALA A 23 -22.39 -4.53 25.79
C ALA A 23 -23.47 -3.62 25.17
N GLU A 24 -23.97 -2.64 25.91
CA GLU A 24 -24.92 -1.64 25.42
C GLU A 24 -24.37 -0.82 24.25
N ARG A 25 -23.10 -0.43 24.31
CA ARG A 25 -22.44 0.34 23.23
C ARG A 25 -22.23 -0.48 21.96
N LEU A 26 -21.97 -1.77 22.10
CA LEU A 26 -21.86 -2.71 21.00
C LEU A 26 -23.21 -3.18 20.48
N ASN A 27 -24.30 -2.80 21.14
CA ASN A 27 -25.66 -3.27 20.86
C ASN A 27 -25.77 -4.81 20.84
N VAL A 28 -25.09 -5.47 21.81
CA VAL A 28 -25.14 -6.92 22.00
C VAL A 28 -25.58 -7.24 23.44
N PRO A 29 -26.38 -8.28 23.67
CA PRO A 29 -26.75 -8.68 25.02
C PRO A 29 -25.55 -9.33 25.74
N LEU A 30 -25.40 -9.04 27.02
CA LEU A 30 -24.44 -9.73 27.89
C LEU A 30 -24.89 -11.19 28.06
N VAL A 31 -23.98 -12.14 27.84
CA VAL A 31 -24.28 -13.57 27.96
C VAL A 31 -24.47 -13.93 29.45
N PRO A 32 -25.62 -14.50 29.85
CA PRO A 32 -25.87 -14.82 31.24
C PRO A 32 -24.89 -15.88 31.77
N CYS A 33 -24.05 -15.49 32.73
CA CYS A 33 -23.10 -16.36 33.40
C CYS A 33 -23.43 -16.47 34.89
N THR A 34 -23.40 -17.68 35.44
CA THR A 34 -23.45 -17.90 36.89
C THR A 34 -22.04 -18.12 37.40
N VAL A 35 -21.52 -17.18 38.20
CA VAL A 35 -20.21 -17.29 38.87
C VAL A 35 -20.43 -17.24 40.38
N LYS A 36 -20.23 -18.36 41.07
CA LYS A 36 -20.52 -18.51 42.51
C LYS A 36 -19.34 -19.16 43.24
N LYS A 37 -19.13 -18.73 44.49
CA LYS A 37 -18.16 -19.36 45.41
C LYS A 37 -18.88 -20.37 46.30
N PHE A 38 -18.38 -21.60 46.37
CA PHE A 38 -18.83 -22.61 47.33
C PHE A 38 -18.39 -22.25 48.74
N SER A 39 -18.99 -22.88 49.76
CA SER A 39 -18.67 -22.62 51.18
C SER A 39 -17.22 -22.93 51.56
N ASN A 40 -16.53 -23.80 50.80
CA ASN A 40 -15.11 -24.12 50.95
C ASN A 40 -14.18 -23.14 50.21
N GLY A 41 -14.73 -22.19 49.45
CA GLY A 41 -13.97 -21.18 48.70
C GLY A 41 -13.69 -21.51 47.24
N GLU A 42 -14.10 -22.67 46.72
CA GLU A 42 -13.96 -23.00 45.30
C GLU A 42 -14.93 -22.21 44.42
N ILE A 43 -14.54 -21.91 43.19
CA ILE A 43 -15.34 -21.13 42.23
C ILE A 43 -16.04 -22.06 41.24
N ASN A 44 -17.34 -21.86 41.07
CA ASN A 44 -18.17 -22.54 40.08
C ASN A 44 -18.66 -21.55 39.01
N VAL A 45 -18.40 -21.86 37.74
CA VAL A 45 -18.79 -21.06 36.58
C VAL A 45 -19.72 -21.87 35.69
N LYS A 46 -20.83 -21.28 35.26
CA LYS A 46 -21.73 -21.85 34.24
C LYS A 46 -22.15 -20.78 33.25
N ILE A 47 -21.87 -21.02 31.96
CA ILE A 47 -22.33 -20.20 30.83
C ILE A 47 -23.73 -20.71 30.42
N SER A 48 -24.71 -19.82 30.32
CA SER A 48 -26.12 -20.23 30.12
C SER A 48 -26.51 -20.42 28.65
N GLU A 49 -25.69 -19.93 27.71
CA GLU A 49 -25.94 -19.98 26.27
C GLU A 49 -24.78 -20.62 25.51
N SER A 50 -25.03 -21.04 24.26
CA SER A 50 -23.96 -21.52 23.38
C SER A 50 -23.04 -20.36 22.97
N VAL A 51 -21.74 -20.63 23.02
CA VAL A 51 -20.65 -19.78 22.53
C VAL A 51 -19.84 -20.47 21.43
N ARG A 52 -20.34 -21.61 20.92
CA ARG A 52 -19.65 -22.41 19.89
C ARG A 52 -19.51 -21.60 18.60
N ASP A 53 -18.30 -21.60 18.05
CA ASP A 53 -17.95 -20.90 16.81
C ASP A 53 -18.16 -19.37 16.86
N GLU A 54 -18.33 -18.81 18.07
CA GLU A 54 -18.48 -17.37 18.32
C GLU A 54 -17.16 -16.72 18.75
N ASP A 55 -17.05 -15.41 18.57
CA ASP A 55 -15.96 -14.62 19.17
C ASP A 55 -16.36 -14.17 20.57
N VAL A 56 -15.64 -14.68 21.57
CA VAL A 56 -15.98 -14.50 22.99
C VAL A 56 -15.04 -13.48 23.61
N PHE A 57 -15.61 -12.44 24.22
CA PHE A 57 -14.89 -11.41 24.97
C PHE A 57 -15.27 -11.52 26.45
N ILE A 58 -14.29 -11.83 27.31
CA ILE A 58 -14.51 -11.99 28.74
C ILE A 58 -13.95 -10.75 29.45
N LEU A 59 -14.84 -9.89 29.97
CA LEU A 59 -14.46 -8.72 30.74
C LEU A 59 -14.27 -9.09 32.21
N GLN A 60 -13.03 -8.93 32.70
CA GLN A 60 -12.72 -9.12 34.12
C GLN A 60 -11.49 -8.28 34.50
N SER A 61 -11.63 -7.42 35.50
CA SER A 61 -10.56 -6.56 36.00
C SER A 61 -9.93 -7.12 37.27
N GLY A 62 -8.63 -6.86 37.49
CA GLY A 62 -7.93 -7.21 38.73
C GLY A 62 -8.27 -6.25 39.87
N CYS A 63 -9.44 -6.42 40.49
CA CYS A 63 -9.90 -5.61 41.63
C CYS A 63 -10.02 -6.41 42.95
N SER A 64 -10.22 -5.72 44.08
CA SER A 64 -10.57 -6.21 45.45
C SER A 64 -9.99 -7.56 45.90
N ASP A 65 -10.48 -8.68 45.36
CA ASP A 65 -9.91 -10.02 45.49
C ASP A 65 -9.23 -10.45 44.18
N ALA A 66 -8.02 -9.96 43.96
CA ALA A 66 -7.30 -10.14 42.70
C ALA A 66 -7.05 -11.62 42.35
N ASN A 67 -6.98 -12.50 43.35
CA ASN A 67 -6.76 -13.93 43.17
C ASN A 67 -8.03 -14.63 42.72
N ASP A 68 -9.14 -14.38 43.40
CA ASP A 68 -10.42 -14.96 43.02
C ASP A 68 -10.84 -14.46 41.64
N ASN A 69 -10.70 -13.16 41.36
CA ASN A 69 -11.03 -12.59 40.05
C ASN A 69 -10.20 -13.20 38.91
N LEU A 70 -8.92 -13.46 39.16
CA LEU A 70 -8.06 -14.17 38.21
C LEU A 70 -8.50 -15.63 38.03
N MET A 71 -8.83 -16.34 39.12
CA MET A 71 -9.33 -17.71 39.04
C MET A 71 -10.68 -17.79 38.32
N GLU A 72 -11.61 -16.86 38.56
CA GLU A 72 -12.87 -16.74 37.82
C GLU A 72 -12.62 -16.58 36.31
N LEU A 73 -11.69 -15.71 35.92
CA LEU A 73 -11.32 -15.48 34.52
C LEU A 73 -10.74 -16.75 33.88
N LEU A 74 -9.81 -17.44 34.55
CA LEU A 74 -9.22 -18.68 34.05
C LEU A 74 -10.26 -19.77 33.84
N ILE A 75 -11.23 -19.89 34.76
CA ILE A 75 -12.32 -20.87 34.64
C ILE A 75 -13.27 -20.48 33.50
N LEU A 76 -13.62 -19.19 33.33
CA LEU A 76 -14.43 -18.70 32.22
C LEU A 76 -13.77 -18.98 30.86
N ILE A 77 -12.47 -18.71 30.71
CA ILE A 77 -11.69 -19.00 29.50
C ILE A 77 -11.73 -20.50 29.21
N SER A 78 -11.43 -21.33 30.21
CA SER A 78 -11.44 -22.80 30.07
C SER A 78 -12.81 -23.35 29.69
N ALA A 79 -13.88 -22.78 30.26
CA ALA A 79 -15.26 -23.13 29.91
C ALA A 79 -15.60 -22.77 28.45
N CYS A 80 -15.19 -21.59 27.96
CA CYS A 80 -15.39 -21.18 26.57
C CYS A 80 -14.62 -22.06 25.59
N LYS A 81 -13.36 -22.41 25.92
CA LYS A 81 -12.53 -23.30 25.11
C LYS A 81 -13.15 -24.68 25.00
N THR A 82 -13.63 -25.23 26.10
CA THR A 82 -14.33 -26.52 26.14
C THR A 82 -15.66 -26.47 25.36
N ALA A 83 -16.33 -25.32 25.34
CA ALA A 83 -17.54 -25.09 24.55
C ALA A 83 -17.28 -24.87 23.04
N SER A 84 -16.02 -24.94 22.59
CA SER A 84 -15.59 -24.74 21.20
C SER A 84 -15.88 -23.32 20.69
N ALA A 85 -15.64 -22.31 21.51
CA ALA A 85 -15.56 -20.92 21.05
C ALA A 85 -14.50 -20.78 19.95
N ARG A 86 -14.75 -19.92 18.96
CA ARG A 86 -13.85 -19.72 17.83
C ARG A 86 -12.57 -19.00 18.25
N ARG A 87 -12.74 -17.95 19.07
CA ARG A 87 -11.66 -17.10 19.60
C ARG A 87 -12.07 -16.56 20.96
N ILE A 88 -11.17 -16.61 21.93
CA ILE A 88 -11.39 -16.16 23.30
C ILE A 88 -10.46 -15.00 23.60
N THR A 89 -11.05 -13.82 23.78
CA THR A 89 -10.33 -12.59 24.13
C THR A 89 -10.58 -12.25 25.60
N ALA A 90 -9.53 -12.19 26.41
CA ALA A 90 -9.62 -11.69 27.78
C ALA A 90 -9.47 -10.17 27.79
N VAL A 91 -10.52 -9.46 28.19
CA VAL A 91 -10.51 -8.00 28.33
C VAL A 91 -10.29 -7.68 29.82
N ILE A 92 -9.08 -7.24 30.14
CA ILE A 92 -8.56 -7.04 31.50
C ILE A 92 -8.16 -5.57 31.71
N PRO A 93 -9.13 -4.66 32.01
CA PRO A 93 -8.86 -3.23 32.09
C PRO A 93 -7.79 -2.84 33.12
N CYS A 94 -7.71 -3.52 34.27
CA CYS A 94 -6.61 -3.40 35.22
C CYS A 94 -5.94 -4.77 35.38
N PHE A 95 -4.71 -4.90 34.86
CA PHE A 95 -3.99 -6.18 34.87
C PHE A 95 -3.53 -6.58 36.29
N PRO A 96 -3.90 -7.76 36.82
CA PRO A 96 -3.49 -8.16 38.16
C PRO A 96 -1.98 -8.44 38.21
N TYR A 97 -1.38 -8.22 39.39
CA TYR A 97 0.06 -8.41 39.61
C TYR A 97 1.00 -7.53 38.76
N ALA A 98 0.49 -6.47 38.12
CA ALA A 98 1.27 -5.60 37.23
C ALA A 98 2.50 -4.91 37.89
N ARG A 99 2.52 -4.76 39.23
CA ARG A 99 3.67 -4.23 39.99
C ARG A 99 4.83 -5.22 40.15
N MET A 100 4.62 -6.50 39.85
CA MET A 100 5.62 -7.58 39.95
C MET A 100 6.14 -7.96 38.55
N ASP A 101 6.52 -6.94 37.77
CA ASP A 101 6.92 -7.00 36.37
C ASP A 101 8.43 -7.23 36.18
N LYS A 102 9.25 -7.07 37.22
CA LYS A 102 10.70 -7.26 37.14
C LYS A 102 11.26 -8.02 38.33
N LYS A 103 12.44 -8.63 38.12
CA LYS A 103 13.23 -9.24 39.19
C LYS A 103 13.99 -8.15 39.95
N ASP A 104 13.41 -7.65 41.03
CA ASP A 104 13.96 -6.57 41.86
C ASP A 104 15.09 -7.05 42.79
N LYS A 105 15.08 -8.33 43.20
CA LYS A 105 16.10 -8.96 44.04
C LYS A 105 16.46 -10.37 43.56
N SER A 106 17.61 -10.87 44.00
CA SER A 106 17.97 -12.28 43.77
C SER A 106 16.89 -13.19 44.37
N ARG A 107 16.38 -14.15 43.58
CA ARG A 107 15.27 -15.08 43.91
C ARG A 107 13.85 -14.50 43.97
N ALA A 108 13.62 -13.25 43.54
CA ALA A 108 12.27 -12.74 43.35
C ALA A 108 11.64 -13.26 42.04
N PRO A 109 10.35 -13.69 42.04
CA PRO A 109 9.65 -14.10 40.83
C PRO A 109 9.16 -12.90 40.01
N ILE A 110 8.87 -13.11 38.72
CA ILE A 110 8.13 -12.16 37.88
C ILE A 110 6.68 -12.65 37.81
N THR A 111 5.86 -12.28 38.79
CA THR A 111 4.49 -12.81 38.93
C THR A 111 3.60 -12.37 37.77
N ALA A 112 3.80 -11.18 37.20
CA ALA A 112 3.08 -10.75 36.00
C ALA A 112 3.26 -11.72 34.81
N LYS A 113 4.47 -12.30 34.67
CA LYS A 113 4.75 -13.34 33.65
C LYS A 113 4.06 -14.66 33.97
N LEU A 114 3.98 -15.04 35.25
CA LEU A 114 3.21 -16.21 35.67
C LEU A 114 1.72 -16.05 35.31
N VAL A 115 1.14 -14.87 35.56
CA VAL A 115 -0.25 -14.56 35.19
C VAL A 115 -0.47 -14.65 33.68
N ALA A 116 0.42 -14.05 32.89
CA ALA A 116 0.37 -14.14 31.42
C ALA A 116 0.34 -15.60 30.94
N ASN A 117 1.26 -16.42 31.46
CA ASN A 117 1.33 -17.84 31.13
C ASN A 117 0.06 -18.60 31.52
N MET A 118 -0.53 -18.30 32.69
CA MET A 118 -1.77 -18.96 33.12
C MET A 118 -2.94 -18.66 32.18
N LEU A 119 -3.07 -17.42 31.70
CA LEU A 119 -4.11 -17.03 30.75
C LEU A 119 -3.97 -17.76 29.41
N VAL A 120 -2.75 -17.82 28.87
CA VAL A 120 -2.44 -18.56 27.64
C VAL A 120 -2.76 -20.04 27.80
N VAL A 121 -2.29 -20.67 28.90
CA VAL A 121 -2.52 -22.10 29.17
C VAL A 121 -4.01 -22.42 29.36
N ALA A 122 -4.78 -21.53 30.00
CA ALA A 122 -6.22 -21.68 30.13
C ALA A 122 -6.94 -21.70 28.78
N GLY A 123 -6.34 -21.13 27.73
CA GLY A 123 -6.91 -21.09 26.37
C GLY A 123 -7.29 -19.71 25.88
N CYS A 124 -6.69 -18.66 26.41
CA CYS A 124 -6.87 -17.30 25.88
C CYS A 124 -6.13 -17.17 24.54
N ASP A 125 -6.78 -16.61 23.53
CA ASP A 125 -6.21 -16.37 22.20
C ASP A 125 -5.72 -14.93 22.04
N HIS A 126 -6.28 -13.99 22.80
CA HIS A 126 -5.95 -12.55 22.72
C HIS A 126 -6.23 -11.87 24.07
N VAL A 127 -5.40 -10.91 24.49
CA VAL A 127 -5.67 -10.03 25.64
C VAL A 127 -5.86 -8.58 25.22
N ILE A 128 -6.89 -7.92 25.73
CA ILE A 128 -7.05 -6.45 25.68
C ILE A 128 -6.91 -5.92 27.10
N THR A 129 -6.04 -4.94 27.33
CA THR A 129 -5.81 -4.33 28.65
C THR A 129 -5.70 -2.81 28.53
N MET A 130 -5.53 -2.07 29.63
CA MET A 130 -5.39 -0.61 29.61
C MET A 130 -4.29 -0.15 30.55
N ASP A 131 -3.47 0.82 30.11
CA ASP A 131 -2.42 1.49 30.86
C ASP A 131 -1.56 0.56 31.74
N LEU A 132 -1.00 -0.50 31.15
CA LEU A 132 -0.07 -1.39 31.85
C LEU A 132 1.01 -0.62 32.63
N HIS A 133 1.19 -0.99 33.91
CA HIS A 133 2.18 -0.41 34.81
C HIS A 133 3.57 -0.31 34.19
N ALA A 134 3.96 -1.35 33.45
CA ALA A 134 5.18 -1.39 32.67
C ALA A 134 4.92 -2.01 31.29
N SER A 135 5.41 -1.36 30.24
CA SER A 135 5.23 -1.80 28.86
C SER A 135 5.80 -3.19 28.58
N GLN A 136 6.81 -3.62 29.34
CA GLN A 136 7.41 -4.96 29.21
C GLN A 136 6.43 -6.10 29.50
N ILE A 137 5.33 -5.85 30.23
CA ILE A 137 4.30 -6.86 30.52
C ILE A 137 3.67 -7.39 29.24
N GLN A 138 3.54 -6.57 28.18
CA GLN A 138 3.05 -7.02 26.88
C GLN A 138 3.93 -8.13 26.28
N GLY A 139 5.26 -8.04 26.48
CA GLY A 139 6.22 -9.04 26.01
C GLY A 139 6.26 -10.33 26.84
N PHE A 140 5.41 -10.49 27.85
CA PHE A 140 5.30 -11.74 28.62
C PHE A 140 4.33 -12.75 27.99
N PHE A 141 3.49 -12.32 27.05
CA PHE A 141 2.50 -13.16 26.40
C PHE A 141 3.03 -13.73 25.08
N ASP A 142 2.72 -15.00 24.83
CA ASP A 142 2.96 -15.68 23.54
C ASP A 142 1.75 -15.56 22.59
N ILE A 143 0.77 -14.73 22.95
CA ILE A 143 -0.45 -14.40 22.20
C ILE A 143 -0.54 -12.88 22.01
N PRO A 144 -1.30 -12.36 21.04
CA PRO A 144 -1.49 -10.92 20.86
C PRO A 144 -1.99 -10.23 22.14
N VAL A 145 -1.51 -9.00 22.38
CA VAL A 145 -1.90 -8.16 23.52
C VAL A 145 -2.07 -6.72 23.08
N ASP A 146 -3.28 -6.21 23.17
CA ASP A 146 -3.60 -4.81 22.92
C ASP A 146 -3.66 -4.03 24.24
N ASN A 147 -2.67 -3.15 24.48
CA ASN A 147 -2.67 -2.21 25.60
C ASN A 147 -3.29 -0.88 25.17
N LEU A 148 -4.52 -0.64 25.63
CA LEU A 148 -5.24 0.61 25.44
C LEU A 148 -4.66 1.72 26.33
N TRP A 149 -4.85 2.97 25.93
CA TRP A 149 -4.35 4.14 26.67
C TRP A 149 -5.49 5.03 27.14
N SER A 150 -5.51 5.42 28.42
CA SER A 150 -6.49 6.41 28.90
C SER A 150 -6.10 7.86 28.59
N GLU A 151 -4.88 8.08 28.10
CA GLU A 151 -4.30 9.40 27.80
C GLU A 151 -5.24 10.31 26.99
N PRO A 152 -5.91 9.88 25.88
CA PRO A 152 -6.83 10.75 25.15
C PRO A 152 -8.05 11.19 25.97
N LEU A 153 -8.53 10.32 26.87
CA LEU A 153 -9.64 10.64 27.77
C LEU A 153 -9.19 11.64 28.83
N MET A 154 -7.97 11.49 29.36
CA MET A 154 -7.36 12.44 30.29
C MET A 154 -7.16 13.82 29.63
N LEU A 155 -6.63 13.88 28.41
CA LEU A 155 -6.48 15.12 27.65
C LEU A 155 -7.83 15.83 27.45
N THR A 156 -8.86 15.08 27.07
CA THR A 156 -10.22 15.60 26.90
C THR A 156 -10.78 16.12 28.23
N TYR A 157 -10.52 15.41 29.33
CA TYR A 157 -10.92 15.85 30.67
C TYR A 157 -10.24 17.17 31.05
N ILE A 158 -8.92 17.26 30.89
CA ILE A 158 -8.13 18.48 31.18
C ILE A 158 -8.72 19.67 30.40
N LYS A 159 -8.85 19.54 29.07
CA LYS A 159 -9.34 20.62 28.20
C LYS A 159 -10.77 21.08 28.53
N ARG A 160 -11.64 20.18 28.99
CA ARG A 160 -13.07 20.47 29.21
C ARG A 160 -13.44 20.86 30.64
N ARG A 161 -12.68 20.38 31.64
CA ARG A 161 -13.09 20.44 33.06
C ARG A 161 -12.15 21.26 33.93
N ILE A 162 -10.87 21.41 33.54
CA ILE A 162 -9.90 22.18 34.32
C ILE A 162 -9.83 23.60 33.77
N GLN A 163 -10.27 24.59 34.55
CA GLN A 163 -10.26 25.99 34.13
C GLN A 163 -8.83 26.56 34.13
N GLY A 164 -8.45 27.23 33.04
CA GLY A 164 -7.11 27.82 32.87
C GLY A 164 -6.01 26.79 32.66
N TRP A 165 -6.36 25.59 32.16
CA TRP A 165 -5.42 24.51 31.86
C TRP A 165 -4.32 24.93 30.88
N GLU A 166 -4.56 25.94 30.03
CA GLU A 166 -3.59 26.49 29.06
C GLU A 166 -2.36 27.12 29.74
N SER A 167 -2.48 27.46 31.02
CA SER A 167 -1.40 27.98 31.87
C SER A 167 -0.97 27.01 32.96
N SER A 168 -1.37 25.73 32.83
CA SER A 168 -1.07 24.69 33.80
C SER A 168 0.29 24.01 33.55
N ILE A 169 0.70 23.18 34.49
CA ILE A 169 1.92 22.38 34.42
C ILE A 169 1.59 20.93 34.75
N ILE A 170 2.07 20.00 33.91
CA ILE A 170 1.83 18.56 34.12
C ILE A 170 2.91 18.02 35.05
N VAL A 171 2.53 17.31 36.11
CA VAL A 171 3.44 16.88 37.17
C VAL A 171 3.47 15.36 37.31
N SER A 172 4.67 14.78 37.36
CA SER A 172 4.86 13.38 37.73
C SER A 172 5.22 13.24 39.22
N PRO A 173 4.56 12.34 39.98
CA PRO A 173 4.86 12.12 41.41
C PRO A 173 6.19 11.39 41.68
N ASP A 174 6.80 10.82 40.63
CA ASP A 174 8.14 10.24 40.64
C ASP A 174 8.78 10.25 39.23
N ALA A 175 10.04 9.84 39.14
CA ALA A 175 10.79 9.83 37.88
C ALA A 175 10.36 8.72 36.89
N GLY A 176 9.70 7.65 37.37
CA GLY A 176 9.21 6.56 36.53
C GLY A 176 8.06 6.99 35.61
N GLY A 177 7.21 7.91 36.08
CA GLY A 177 6.11 8.50 35.31
C GLY A 177 6.52 9.57 34.28
N ALA A 178 7.81 9.89 34.14
CA ALA A 178 8.28 11.00 33.29
C ALA A 178 7.83 10.89 31.83
N LYS A 179 7.86 9.68 31.24
CA LYS A 179 7.42 9.47 29.85
C LYS A 179 5.94 9.80 29.65
N ARG A 180 5.08 9.41 30.59
CA ARG A 180 3.63 9.64 30.56
C ARG A 180 3.30 11.13 30.66
N VAL A 181 3.95 11.80 31.60
CA VAL A 181 3.75 13.24 31.83
C VAL A 181 4.28 14.08 30.67
N THR A 182 5.42 13.70 30.08
CA THR A 182 5.97 14.39 28.89
C THR A 182 5.01 14.25 27.70
N ALA A 183 4.48 13.06 27.44
CA ALA A 183 3.53 12.84 26.34
C ALA A 183 2.25 13.70 26.45
N ILE A 184 1.71 13.83 27.66
CA ILE A 184 0.54 14.69 27.93
C ILE A 184 0.91 16.17 27.80
N ALA A 185 2.06 16.58 28.33
CA ALA A 185 2.54 17.95 28.28
C ALA A 185 2.76 18.41 26.82
N ASP A 186 3.41 17.57 26.00
CA ASP A 186 3.67 17.86 24.58
C ASP A 186 2.36 18.04 23.79
N LYS A 187 1.35 17.18 24.02
CA LYS A 187 0.03 17.27 23.35
C LYS A 187 -0.81 18.46 23.81
N LEU A 188 -0.58 18.96 25.02
CA LEU A 188 -1.23 20.18 25.52
C LEU A 188 -0.40 21.44 25.26
N ASN A 189 0.82 21.31 24.73
CA ASN A 189 1.80 22.37 24.61
C ASN A 189 2.05 23.09 25.95
N LEU A 190 2.25 22.30 27.02
CA LEU A 190 2.49 22.76 28.38
C LEU A 190 3.87 22.36 28.87
N GLU A 191 4.34 23.04 29.91
CA GLU A 191 5.52 22.60 30.64
C GLU A 191 5.20 21.38 31.52
N PHE A 192 6.24 20.64 31.91
CA PHE A 192 6.11 19.57 32.89
C PHE A 192 7.09 19.71 34.05
N ALA A 193 6.74 19.10 35.19
CA ALA A 193 7.60 19.00 36.36
C ALA A 193 7.68 17.56 36.89
N LEU A 194 8.82 17.23 37.50
CA LEU A 194 9.06 15.91 38.10
C LEU A 194 9.40 16.07 39.58
N ILE A 195 8.79 15.24 40.43
CA ILE A 195 9.15 15.16 41.84
C ILE A 195 10.18 14.05 42.02
N HIS A 196 11.41 14.42 42.40
CA HIS A 196 12.46 13.46 42.69
C HIS A 196 12.44 13.06 44.17
N ARG A 197 12.41 11.75 44.42
CA ARG A 197 12.52 11.18 45.78
C ARG A 197 13.94 10.71 46.02
N LYS A 198 14.53 11.14 47.14
CA LYS A 198 15.77 10.57 47.64
C LYS A 198 15.42 9.58 48.75
N ARG A 199 15.84 8.32 48.60
CA ARG A 199 15.78 7.35 49.69
C ARG A 199 17.07 7.46 50.48
N ASP A 200 17.00 7.92 51.73
CA ASP A 200 18.19 7.96 52.57
C ASP A 200 18.48 6.55 53.11
N THR A 201 19.36 5.83 52.42
CA THR A 201 19.67 4.42 52.71
C THR A 201 20.46 4.19 54.01
N LYS A 202 20.72 5.24 54.81
CA LYS A 202 21.55 5.18 56.02
C LYS A 202 20.79 5.07 57.34
N HIS A 203 19.49 5.38 57.37
CA HIS A 203 18.66 5.27 58.58
C HIS A 203 17.34 4.57 58.25
N GLN A 204 17.17 3.32 58.71
CA GLN A 204 15.99 2.48 58.44
C GLN A 204 14.68 2.96 59.12
N HIS A 205 14.66 4.16 59.73
CA HIS A 205 13.54 4.67 60.51
C HIS A 205 13.25 6.17 60.33
N GLU A 206 13.70 6.83 59.27
CA GLU A 206 13.30 8.22 58.97
C GLU A 206 12.36 8.32 57.77
N GLU A 207 11.38 9.23 57.86
CA GLU A 207 10.33 9.48 56.88
C GLU A 207 10.93 9.86 55.50
N GLU A 208 10.44 9.23 54.42
CA GLU A 208 10.80 9.62 53.05
C GLU A 208 10.53 11.13 52.87
N ARG A 209 11.56 11.91 52.49
CA ARG A 209 11.41 13.34 52.19
C ARG A 209 11.46 13.57 50.67
N MET A 210 10.48 14.31 50.15
CA MET A 210 10.51 14.84 48.77
C MET A 210 11.36 16.11 48.75
N GLU A 211 12.60 16.01 48.29
CA GLU A 211 13.57 17.11 48.40
C GLU A 211 13.64 18.01 47.14
N LEU A 212 13.36 17.48 45.94
CA LEU A 212 13.64 18.21 44.70
C LEU A 212 12.46 18.12 43.70
N LEU A 213 11.76 19.24 43.51
CA LEU A 213 10.87 19.46 42.37
C LEU A 213 11.71 20.04 41.23
N VAL A 214 11.73 19.35 40.09
CA VAL A 214 12.37 19.82 38.86
C VAL A 214 11.27 20.42 37.98
N GLY A 215 11.23 21.75 37.87
CA GLY A 215 10.19 22.52 37.19
C GLY A 215 9.64 23.64 38.09
N ASP A 216 9.02 24.67 37.51
CA ASP A 216 8.43 25.79 38.27
C ASP A 216 6.89 25.72 38.26
N VAL A 217 6.32 25.39 39.41
CA VAL A 217 4.88 25.25 39.65
C VAL A 217 4.25 26.48 40.32
N LYS A 218 5.05 27.49 40.66
CA LYS A 218 4.59 28.64 41.43
C LYS A 218 3.53 29.42 40.65
N ASP A 219 2.42 29.73 41.31
CA ASP A 219 1.27 30.47 40.77
C ASP A 219 0.58 29.79 39.56
N LYS A 220 0.92 28.53 39.25
CA LYS A 220 0.33 27.71 38.16
C LYS A 220 -0.65 26.66 38.70
N VAL A 221 -1.56 26.20 37.85
CA VAL A 221 -2.39 25.01 38.10
C VAL A 221 -1.51 23.77 37.87
N ALA A 222 -1.34 22.92 38.87
CA ALA A 222 -0.56 21.68 38.75
C ALA A 222 -1.49 20.50 38.47
N ILE A 223 -1.23 19.74 37.41
CA ILE A 223 -2.00 18.56 37.03
C ILE A 223 -1.12 17.32 37.23
N LEU A 224 -1.32 16.60 38.32
CA LEU A 224 -0.58 15.40 38.67
C LEU A 224 -1.12 14.19 37.91
N VAL A 225 -0.27 13.47 37.18
CA VAL A 225 -0.69 12.29 36.39
C VAL A 225 0.08 11.04 36.81
N ASP A 226 -0.63 9.93 37.04
CA ASP A 226 -0.03 8.63 37.37
C ASP A 226 -0.82 7.43 36.79
N ASP A 227 -0.24 6.22 36.76
CA ASP A 227 -0.96 5.02 36.29
C ASP A 227 -1.84 4.42 37.38
N MET A 228 -1.40 4.42 38.64
CA MET A 228 -2.19 3.77 39.69
C MET A 228 -2.01 4.38 41.07
N ILE A 229 -3.11 4.36 41.84
CA ILE A 229 -3.12 4.73 43.25
C ILE A 229 -3.69 3.61 44.10
N ASP A 230 -3.02 3.32 45.21
CA ASP A 230 -3.42 2.25 46.12
C ASP A 230 -3.46 2.71 47.59
N THR A 231 -2.30 2.97 48.21
CA THR A 231 -2.22 3.48 49.60
C THR A 231 -2.45 4.99 49.72
N GLY A 232 -2.29 5.74 48.63
CA GLY A 232 -2.40 7.21 48.61
C GLY A 232 -1.22 7.98 49.22
N HIS A 233 -0.19 7.29 49.72
CA HIS A 233 0.97 7.93 50.35
C HIS A 233 1.75 8.82 49.37
N THR A 234 2.10 8.26 48.21
CA THR A 234 2.74 8.97 47.08
C THR A 234 2.00 10.26 46.72
N LEU A 235 0.69 10.16 46.55
CA LEU A 235 -0.17 11.30 46.20
C LEU A 235 -0.15 12.36 47.30
N THR A 236 -0.29 11.94 48.56
CA THR A 236 -0.32 12.84 49.73
C THR A 236 0.94 13.69 49.82
N MET A 237 2.10 13.06 49.66
CA MET A 237 3.38 13.77 49.70
C MET A 237 3.52 14.74 48.52
N ALA A 238 3.17 14.30 47.31
CA ALA A 238 3.26 15.13 46.11
C ALA A 238 2.34 16.35 46.18
N ALA A 239 1.09 16.18 46.65
CA ALA A 239 0.14 17.28 46.81
C ALA A 239 0.64 18.32 47.83
N LYS A 240 1.20 17.89 48.97
CA LYS A 240 1.78 18.79 49.97
C LYS A 240 2.99 19.54 49.42
N ALA A 241 3.90 18.84 48.74
CA ALA A 241 5.09 19.46 48.15
C ALA A 241 4.72 20.53 47.10
N LEU A 242 3.73 20.26 46.24
CA LEU A 242 3.23 21.23 45.26
C LEU A 242 2.60 22.46 45.95
N GLN A 243 1.84 22.26 47.02
CA GLN A 243 1.27 23.36 47.81
C GLN A 243 2.36 24.22 48.47
N GLU A 244 3.37 23.61 49.08
CA GLU A 244 4.50 24.32 49.70
C GLU A 244 5.34 25.12 48.69
N LYS A 245 5.39 24.67 47.43
CA LYS A 245 6.06 25.36 46.31
C LYS A 245 5.20 26.44 45.64
N GLY A 246 3.99 26.67 46.15
CA GLY A 246 3.11 27.76 45.71
C GLY A 246 2.25 27.44 44.49
N ALA A 247 1.91 26.17 44.25
CA ALA A 247 0.93 25.82 43.22
C ALA A 247 -0.44 26.46 43.55
N LYS A 248 -1.07 27.05 42.53
CA LYS A 248 -2.35 27.77 42.65
C LYS A 248 -3.53 26.81 42.90
N ALA A 249 -3.52 25.66 42.26
CA ALA A 249 -4.50 24.58 42.39
C ALA A 249 -3.85 23.25 41.97
N ILE A 250 -4.33 22.13 42.52
CA ILE A 250 -3.78 20.80 42.23
C ILE A 250 -4.91 19.87 41.78
N HIS A 251 -4.85 19.40 40.54
CA HIS A 251 -5.73 18.35 39.98
C HIS A 251 -4.94 17.06 39.86
N VAL A 252 -5.61 15.91 40.04
CA VAL A 252 -4.95 14.61 40.04
C VAL A 252 -5.68 13.69 39.07
N LEU A 253 -5.00 13.14 38.07
CA LEU A 253 -5.55 12.21 37.08
C LEU A 253 -4.79 10.88 37.14
N ILE A 254 -5.50 9.78 37.38
CA ILE A 254 -4.89 8.46 37.57
C ILE A 254 -5.64 7.42 36.75
N SER A 255 -4.92 6.57 36.02
CA SER A 255 -5.58 5.53 35.21
C SER A 255 -6.36 4.55 36.10
N HIS A 256 -5.71 3.94 37.08
CA HIS A 256 -6.27 2.89 37.92
C HIS A 256 -6.35 3.31 39.40
N GLY A 257 -7.56 3.58 39.88
CA GLY A 257 -7.82 3.84 41.30
C GLY A 257 -8.05 2.57 42.12
N LEU A 258 -7.00 1.84 42.53
CA LEU A 258 -7.15 0.65 43.38
C LEU A 258 -7.70 1.01 44.76
N LEU A 259 -7.12 2.05 45.38
CA LEU A 259 -7.59 2.66 46.64
C LEU A 259 -7.84 1.64 47.78
N SER A 260 -7.13 0.50 47.80
CA SER A 260 -7.46 -0.62 48.68
C SER A 260 -7.06 -0.37 50.15
N GLU A 261 -5.98 0.38 50.35
CA GLU A 261 -5.47 0.77 51.68
C GLU A 261 -5.53 2.29 51.92
N ALA A 262 -5.94 3.07 50.91
CA ALA A 262 -6.08 4.50 51.05
C ALA A 262 -7.25 4.85 51.97
N THR A 263 -6.99 5.70 52.96
CA THR A 263 -8.08 6.32 53.69
C THR A 263 -8.69 7.42 52.81
N LEU A 264 -9.85 7.14 52.21
CA LEU A 264 -10.58 8.13 51.38
C LEU A 264 -10.83 9.45 52.13
N ARG A 265 -11.00 9.41 53.46
CA ARG A 265 -11.06 10.62 54.31
C ARG A 265 -9.76 11.43 54.34
N SER A 266 -8.60 10.77 54.22
CA SER A 266 -7.31 11.47 54.13
C SER A 266 -7.14 12.13 52.77
N ILE A 267 -7.61 11.51 51.68
CA ILE A 267 -7.64 12.12 50.34
C ILE A 267 -8.55 13.35 50.31
N GLU A 268 -9.72 13.27 50.97
CA GLU A 268 -10.65 14.41 51.10
C GLU A 268 -9.98 15.64 51.73
N GLN A 269 -9.08 15.42 52.70
CA GLN A 269 -8.34 16.48 53.39
C GLN A 269 -7.11 17.01 52.63
N LEU A 270 -6.71 16.38 51.52
CA LEU A 270 -5.55 16.83 50.75
C LEU A 270 -5.83 18.19 50.09
N PRO A 271 -4.78 19.00 49.85
CA PRO A 271 -4.88 20.28 49.15
C PRO A 271 -5.06 20.09 47.63
N ILE A 272 -5.92 19.17 47.22
CA ILE A 272 -6.29 18.90 45.83
C ILE A 272 -7.72 19.37 45.58
N VAL A 273 -7.97 19.82 44.35
CA VAL A 273 -9.29 20.21 43.85
C VAL A 273 -10.13 18.96 43.63
N GLU A 274 -9.58 17.98 42.91
CA GLU A 274 -10.25 16.73 42.57
C GLU A 274 -9.24 15.61 42.33
N LEU A 275 -9.69 14.38 42.55
CA LEU A 275 -9.03 13.14 42.16
C LEU A 275 -9.86 12.48 41.06
N VAL A 276 -9.31 12.40 39.86
CA VAL A 276 -9.95 11.85 38.68
C VAL A 276 -9.35 10.48 38.41
N VAL A 277 -10.17 9.44 38.39
CA VAL A 277 -9.76 8.07 38.04
C VAL A 277 -10.55 7.56 36.84
N THR A 278 -10.16 6.44 36.21
CA THR A 278 -11.04 5.77 35.24
C THR A 278 -11.91 4.70 35.90
N ASN A 279 -12.97 4.25 35.23
CA ASN A 279 -13.76 3.07 35.66
C ASN A 279 -13.13 1.74 35.20
N THR A 280 -11.81 1.65 35.02
CA THR A 280 -11.13 0.34 34.87
C THR A 280 -11.34 -0.58 36.08
N LEU A 281 -11.72 0.01 37.22
CA LEU A 281 -12.08 -0.65 38.48
C LEU A 281 -13.41 -0.02 38.98
N PRO A 282 -14.28 -0.75 39.69
CA PRO A 282 -15.49 -0.16 40.28
C PRO A 282 -15.15 0.95 41.27
N GLN A 283 -15.80 2.11 41.13
CA GLN A 283 -15.55 3.29 42.00
C GLN A 283 -16.79 3.79 42.76
N THR A 284 -17.96 3.19 42.55
CA THR A 284 -19.25 3.67 43.08
C THR A 284 -19.19 3.84 44.60
N SER A 285 -18.73 2.83 45.34
CA SER A 285 -18.59 2.90 46.80
C SER A 285 -17.57 3.94 47.27
N ASN A 286 -16.52 4.19 46.49
CA ASN A 286 -15.47 5.14 46.86
C ASN A 286 -15.97 6.59 46.69
N LYS A 287 -16.80 6.85 45.67
CA LYS A 287 -17.43 8.16 45.45
C LYS A 287 -18.39 8.56 46.56
N ASP A 288 -19.10 7.59 47.13
CA ASP A 288 -20.00 7.85 48.26
C ASP A 288 -19.25 8.32 49.53
N ILE A 289 -17.94 8.05 49.61
CA ILE A 289 -17.10 8.36 50.77
C ILE A 289 -16.24 9.62 50.54
N CYS A 290 -15.82 9.90 49.30
CA CYS A 290 -14.95 11.01 48.93
C CYS A 290 -15.58 11.87 47.84
N ASN A 291 -15.98 13.10 48.18
CA ASN A 291 -16.66 14.02 47.25
C ASN A 291 -15.70 14.57 46.18
N LYS A 292 -14.39 14.49 46.43
CA LYS A 292 -13.36 14.89 45.48
C LYS A 292 -13.09 13.85 44.38
N LEU A 293 -13.67 12.65 44.46
CA LEU A 293 -13.42 11.56 43.51
C LEU A 293 -14.36 11.66 42.28
N THR A 294 -13.77 11.83 41.10
CA THR A 294 -14.46 11.81 39.80
C THR A 294 -14.02 10.61 38.99
N THR A 295 -14.89 10.07 38.13
CA THR A 295 -14.53 8.94 37.26
C THR A 295 -14.77 9.23 35.79
N ILE A 296 -13.78 8.88 34.96
CA ILE A 296 -13.85 8.86 33.49
C ILE A 296 -14.32 7.48 33.03
N ASP A 297 -15.29 7.44 32.12
CA ASP A 297 -15.81 6.20 31.56
C ASP A 297 -14.97 5.72 30.36
N VAL A 298 -14.38 4.52 30.48
CA VAL A 298 -13.55 3.86 29.45
C VAL A 298 -14.32 2.87 28.58
N SER A 299 -15.60 2.63 28.88
CA SER A 299 -16.43 1.72 28.08
C SER A 299 -16.53 2.08 26.59
N PRO A 300 -16.50 3.36 26.13
CA PRO A 300 -16.41 3.66 24.70
C PRO A 300 -15.14 3.10 24.05
N THR A 301 -13.99 3.28 24.70
CA THR A 301 -12.69 2.81 24.20
C THR A 301 -12.64 1.28 24.17
N ILE A 302 -13.15 0.62 25.22
CA ILE A 302 -13.19 -0.85 25.28
C ILE A 302 -14.18 -1.41 24.24
N ALA A 303 -15.38 -0.84 24.12
CA ALA A 303 -16.36 -1.27 23.12
C ALA A 303 -15.80 -1.17 21.70
N GLU A 304 -15.20 -0.04 21.35
CA GLU A 304 -14.61 0.14 20.03
C GLU A 304 -13.39 -0.80 19.81
N SER A 305 -12.59 -1.08 20.86
CA SER A 305 -11.50 -2.06 20.76
C SER A 305 -12.01 -3.48 20.48
N ILE A 306 -13.13 -3.87 21.11
CA ILE A 306 -13.78 -5.18 20.89
C ILE A 306 -14.34 -5.26 19.48
N ARG A 307 -15.04 -4.21 19.01
CA ARG A 307 -15.58 -4.14 17.64
C ARG A 307 -14.47 -4.33 16.61
N ARG A 308 -13.37 -3.59 16.77
CA ARG A 308 -12.20 -3.66 15.90
C ARG A 308 -11.54 -5.03 15.93
N THR A 309 -11.33 -5.59 17.12
CA THR A 309 -10.75 -6.94 17.30
C THR A 309 -11.60 -8.02 16.62
N HIS A 310 -12.93 -7.94 16.75
CA HIS A 310 -13.86 -8.85 16.10
C HIS A 310 -13.73 -8.78 14.57
N ASN A 311 -13.69 -7.57 14.03
CA ASN A 311 -13.63 -7.29 12.58
C ASN A 311 -12.22 -7.37 11.96
N GLY A 312 -11.16 -7.60 12.75
CA GLY A 312 -9.78 -7.60 12.25
C GLY A 312 -9.20 -6.20 11.96
N GLU A 313 -9.85 -5.15 12.45
CA GLU A 313 -9.43 -3.76 12.26
C GLU A 313 -8.33 -3.34 13.26
N SER A 314 -7.49 -2.38 12.89
CA SER A 314 -6.41 -1.91 13.78
C SER A 314 -6.92 -1.14 15.01
N ILE A 315 -6.43 -1.52 16.18
CA ILE A 315 -6.66 -0.83 17.47
C ILE A 315 -5.80 0.44 17.59
N SER A 316 -4.67 0.56 16.88
CA SER A 316 -3.79 1.74 16.97
C SER A 316 -4.49 3.05 16.57
N LEU A 317 -5.52 2.97 15.74
CA LEU A 317 -6.33 4.10 15.30
C LEU A 317 -7.21 4.71 16.41
N LEU A 318 -7.43 4.03 17.53
CA LEU A 318 -8.16 4.57 18.69
C LEU A 318 -7.46 5.76 19.35
N PHE A 319 -6.15 5.89 19.15
CA PHE A 319 -5.30 6.84 19.89
C PHE A 319 -4.75 7.97 19.03
N ASN A 320 -5.07 7.98 17.73
CA ASN A 320 -4.78 9.09 16.82
C ASN A 320 -5.87 10.16 16.97
N GLU A 321 -5.47 11.42 17.18
CA GLU A 321 -6.40 12.53 17.41
C GLU A 321 -7.34 12.73 16.22
N ARG A 322 -8.57 12.23 16.34
CA ARG A 322 -9.83 12.77 15.79
C ARG A 322 -10.99 11.88 16.24
N GLN A 323 -11.58 12.20 17.40
CA GLN A 323 -12.97 11.83 17.68
C GLN A 323 -13.74 13.05 18.19
N PRO A 324 -14.78 13.50 17.49
CA PRO A 324 -15.84 14.30 18.09
C PRO A 324 -16.74 13.37 18.92
N THR A 325 -16.89 13.66 20.21
CA THR A 325 -17.83 12.97 21.10
C THR A 325 -19.28 13.31 20.73
N GLY A 326 -20.13 12.29 20.63
CA GLY A 326 -21.45 12.29 19.99
C GLY A 326 -22.54 13.24 20.49
N THR A 327 -23.50 13.54 19.61
CA THR A 327 -24.92 13.09 19.69
C THR A 327 -25.67 13.66 18.47
N PHE A 328 -26.28 12.79 17.67
CA PHE A 328 -27.22 13.20 16.65
C PHE A 328 -28.49 13.72 17.33
N SER A 329 -28.75 15.03 17.24
CA SER A 329 -30.05 15.56 16.81
C SER A 329 -30.03 17.10 16.82
N SER A 330 -30.38 17.68 15.67
CA SER A 330 -31.10 18.95 15.51
C SER A 330 -30.58 20.18 16.27
N LEU A 331 -29.84 21.06 15.59
CA LEU A 331 -30.25 22.45 15.36
C LEU A 331 -29.31 23.17 14.39
N LEU A 332 -29.93 23.79 13.40
CA LEU A 332 -29.35 24.71 12.44
C LEU A 332 -28.67 25.92 13.09
N ALA A 333 -27.70 26.43 12.32
CA ALA A 333 -27.38 27.84 12.11
C ALA A 333 -26.50 28.58 13.13
N ALA A 334 -25.42 29.14 12.53
CA ALA A 334 -24.72 30.37 12.87
C ALA A 334 -23.87 30.39 14.16
N LEU A 335 -22.55 30.42 13.98
CA LEU A 335 -21.80 31.68 14.09
C LEU A 335 -20.41 31.51 13.45
N VAL A 336 -20.17 32.30 12.40
CA VAL A 336 -18.84 32.53 11.83
C VAL A 336 -18.03 33.33 12.85
N VAL A 337 -16.90 32.78 13.30
CA VAL A 337 -15.80 33.55 13.87
C VAL A 337 -14.56 33.16 13.09
N VAL A 338 -14.12 34.06 12.21
CA VAL A 338 -12.88 33.96 11.43
C VAL A 338 -11.69 34.08 12.39
N PRO A 339 -10.77 33.10 12.46
CA PRO A 339 -9.41 33.35 12.90
C PRO A 339 -8.54 33.68 11.68
N ALA A 340 -7.69 34.68 11.84
CA ALA A 340 -6.76 35.17 10.84
C ALA A 340 -5.84 34.07 10.29
N LEU A 341 -5.78 33.97 8.95
CA LEU A 341 -4.70 33.45 8.10
C LEU A 341 -3.92 32.25 8.69
N GLY A 342 -4.60 31.12 8.88
CA GLY A 342 -3.94 29.81 8.98
C GLY A 342 -3.36 29.42 7.62
N ALA A 343 -2.14 28.91 7.61
CA ALA A 343 -1.49 28.43 6.39
C ALA A 343 -2.43 27.47 5.63
N ILE A 344 -2.66 27.75 4.35
CA ILE A 344 -3.38 26.86 3.44
C ILE A 344 -2.68 25.49 3.49
N PRO A 345 -3.39 24.35 3.68
CA PRO A 345 -2.75 23.04 3.69
C PRO A 345 -2.03 22.85 2.36
N THR A 346 -0.70 22.79 2.38
CA THR A 346 0.14 22.62 1.17
C THR A 346 0.38 21.15 0.90
N LEU A 347 0.35 20.71 -0.36
CA LEU A 347 0.86 19.41 -0.73
C LEU A 347 2.40 19.39 -0.67
N ALA A 348 2.99 18.28 -0.26
CA ALA A 348 4.43 18.05 -0.44
C ALA A 348 4.72 18.03 -1.96
N PRO A 349 5.77 18.74 -2.39
CA PRO A 349 6.11 18.80 -3.81
C PRO A 349 6.58 17.43 -4.30
N LYS A 350 6.23 17.10 -5.55
CA LYS A 350 6.91 16.01 -6.25
C LYS A 350 8.36 16.42 -6.52
N GLN A 351 9.27 15.46 -6.54
CA GLN A 351 10.66 15.72 -6.93
C GLN A 351 10.78 16.05 -8.42
N PHE A 352 9.98 15.38 -9.24
CA PHE A 352 9.92 15.59 -10.68
C PHE A 352 8.48 15.78 -11.15
N LEU A 353 8.29 16.70 -12.10
CA LEU A 353 7.00 17.07 -12.66
C LEU A 353 6.83 16.47 -14.06
N THR A 354 5.61 16.11 -14.42
CA THR A 354 5.28 15.63 -15.77
C THR A 354 5.29 16.78 -16.77
N ILE A 355 5.51 16.44 -18.04
CA ILE A 355 5.37 17.36 -19.17
C ILE A 355 3.98 17.13 -19.78
N PRO A 356 3.26 18.19 -20.21
CA PRO A 356 1.95 18.04 -20.85
C PRO A 356 1.96 17.07 -22.04
N LEU A 357 0.91 16.26 -22.16
CA LEU A 357 0.70 15.33 -23.27
C LEU A 357 0.92 15.99 -24.64
N GLY A 358 1.67 15.30 -25.51
CA GLY A 358 1.94 15.72 -26.89
C GLY A 358 3.25 16.51 -27.08
N GLN A 359 3.86 17.00 -26.00
CA GLN A 359 5.18 17.65 -26.02
C GLN A 359 6.34 16.65 -26.02
N ILE A 360 6.10 15.41 -25.60
CA ILE A 360 6.99 14.26 -25.79
C ILE A 360 6.40 13.41 -26.90
N ARG A 361 7.17 13.10 -27.93
CA ARG A 361 6.75 12.30 -29.08
C ARG A 361 7.67 11.11 -29.25
N PRO A 362 7.14 9.89 -29.41
CA PRO A 362 7.98 8.76 -29.77
C PRO A 362 8.55 8.97 -31.18
N ALA A 363 9.77 8.52 -31.39
CA ALA A 363 10.44 8.50 -32.69
C ALA A 363 10.91 7.08 -33.03
N GLY A 364 11.52 6.90 -34.20
CA GLY A 364 12.15 5.64 -34.61
C GLY A 364 11.24 4.42 -34.42
N TRP A 365 11.77 3.37 -33.79
CA TRP A 365 11.04 2.12 -33.56
C TRP A 365 9.92 2.25 -32.52
N LEU A 366 9.99 3.19 -31.56
CA LEU A 366 8.92 3.40 -30.58
C LEU A 366 7.68 4.01 -31.24
N ALA A 367 7.87 4.93 -32.20
CA ALA A 367 6.76 5.47 -32.98
C ALA A 367 6.08 4.37 -33.81
N ASP A 368 6.89 3.47 -34.39
CA ASP A 368 6.39 2.29 -35.09
C ASP A 368 5.62 1.33 -34.15
N GLN A 369 6.14 1.07 -32.95
CA GLN A 369 5.45 0.25 -31.95
C GLN A 369 4.09 0.85 -31.53
N LEU A 370 4.01 2.16 -31.37
CA LEU A 370 2.74 2.85 -31.10
C LEU A 370 1.77 2.75 -32.29
N ARG A 371 2.29 2.83 -33.52
CA ARG A 371 1.50 2.61 -34.73
C ARG A 371 0.94 1.19 -34.77
N VAL A 372 1.76 0.17 -34.48
CA VAL A 372 1.29 -1.23 -34.41
C VAL A 372 0.14 -1.37 -33.41
N GLN A 373 0.23 -0.75 -32.22
CA GLN A 373 -0.88 -0.73 -31.26
C GLN A 373 -2.12 -0.04 -31.84
N THR A 374 -1.94 1.10 -32.51
CA THR A 374 -3.03 1.89 -33.10
C THR A 374 -3.70 1.19 -34.29
N GLU A 375 -2.97 0.38 -35.05
CA GLU A 375 -3.49 -0.43 -36.16
C GLU A 375 -4.00 -1.81 -35.70
N GLY A 376 -3.67 -2.19 -34.46
CA GLY A 376 -4.15 -3.37 -33.75
C GLY A 376 -5.52 -3.16 -33.10
N VAL A 377 -5.89 -4.06 -32.18
CA VAL A 377 -7.23 -4.06 -31.57
C VAL A 377 -7.57 -2.72 -30.89
N ALA A 378 -6.60 -2.11 -30.19
CA ALA A 378 -6.79 -0.89 -29.40
C ALA A 378 -7.37 0.27 -30.23
N GLY A 379 -6.85 0.50 -31.43
CA GLY A 379 -7.34 1.56 -32.30
C GLY A 379 -8.70 1.28 -32.91
N HIS A 380 -9.16 0.03 -32.93
CA HIS A 380 -10.39 -0.39 -33.58
C HIS A 380 -11.53 -0.77 -32.61
N GLU A 381 -11.31 -0.74 -31.29
CA GLU A 381 -12.35 -1.08 -30.30
C GLU A 381 -13.64 -0.27 -30.48
N HIS A 382 -13.53 1.02 -30.80
CA HIS A 382 -14.67 1.91 -31.03
C HIS A 382 -15.52 1.57 -32.27
N GLU A 383 -15.01 0.71 -33.16
CA GLU A 383 -15.70 0.33 -34.41
C GLU A 383 -16.60 -0.90 -34.20
N PHE A 384 -16.16 -1.85 -33.37
CA PHE A 384 -16.80 -3.17 -33.28
C PHE A 384 -16.92 -3.72 -31.85
N TYR A 385 -16.05 -3.32 -30.92
CA TYR A 385 -16.03 -3.92 -29.58
C TYR A 385 -17.16 -3.34 -28.73
N LYS A 386 -18.14 -4.19 -28.41
CA LYS A 386 -19.42 -3.81 -27.80
C LYS A 386 -19.30 -2.87 -26.60
N TRP A 387 -18.35 -3.12 -25.69
CA TRP A 387 -18.20 -2.34 -24.46
C TRP A 387 -17.67 -0.92 -24.67
N VAL A 388 -17.13 -0.64 -25.86
CA VAL A 388 -16.63 0.67 -26.26
C VAL A 388 -17.58 1.31 -27.28
N LYS A 389 -17.90 0.59 -28.36
CA LYS A 389 -18.79 1.07 -29.44
C LYS A 389 -20.16 1.49 -28.93
N ASP A 390 -20.77 0.67 -28.06
CA ASP A 390 -22.12 0.87 -27.54
C ASP A 390 -22.11 1.29 -26.06
N THR A 391 -21.00 1.87 -25.59
CA THR A 391 -20.79 2.22 -24.19
C THR A 391 -21.87 3.16 -23.64
N ASP A 392 -22.32 2.89 -22.43
CA ASP A 392 -23.32 3.72 -21.73
C ASP A 392 -22.80 5.11 -21.35
N TRP A 393 -21.48 5.30 -21.29
CA TRP A 393 -20.82 6.60 -21.09
C TRP A 393 -21.21 7.65 -22.13
N VAL A 394 -21.59 7.23 -23.33
CA VAL A 394 -22.02 8.12 -24.43
C VAL A 394 -23.48 7.90 -24.84
N GLY A 395 -24.30 7.40 -23.90
CA GLY A 395 -25.73 7.17 -24.11
C GLY A 395 -26.06 5.84 -24.79
N GLY A 396 -25.09 4.94 -24.93
CA GLY A 396 -25.31 3.58 -25.38
C GLY A 396 -25.97 2.69 -24.32
N THR A 397 -26.10 1.41 -24.63
CA THR A 397 -26.79 0.42 -23.76
C THR A 397 -25.86 -0.62 -23.16
N ALA A 398 -24.57 -0.59 -23.48
CA ALA A 398 -23.60 -1.61 -23.05
C ALA A 398 -22.82 -1.12 -21.82
N ALA A 399 -23.09 -1.76 -20.69
CA ALA A 399 -22.26 -1.71 -19.49
C ALA A 399 -21.64 -3.10 -19.29
N TYR A 400 -20.30 -3.17 -19.23
CA TYR A 400 -19.59 -4.43 -18.99
C TYR A 400 -19.93 -4.98 -17.59
N SER A 401 -19.85 -4.10 -16.58
CA SER A 401 -20.18 -4.41 -15.20
C SER A 401 -20.99 -3.27 -14.58
N TYR A 402 -21.45 -3.45 -13.34
CA TYR A 402 -22.10 -2.38 -12.58
C TYR A 402 -21.16 -1.22 -12.22
N LEU A 403 -19.84 -1.40 -12.43
CA LEU A 403 -18.81 -0.41 -12.14
C LEU A 403 -18.68 0.61 -13.29
N GLU A 404 -19.16 0.26 -14.48
CA GLU A 404 -19.17 1.12 -15.69
C GLU A 404 -17.76 1.62 -16.04
N GLU A 405 -16.78 0.72 -16.07
CA GLU A 405 -15.36 1.02 -16.22
C GLU A 405 -14.86 0.94 -17.67
N ALA A 406 -15.51 0.15 -18.53
CA ALA A 406 -14.94 -0.18 -19.84
C ALA A 406 -14.78 1.05 -20.75
N GLY A 407 -15.82 1.90 -20.83
CA GLY A 407 -15.79 3.11 -21.63
C GLY A 407 -14.77 4.14 -21.11
N SER A 408 -14.64 4.28 -19.80
CA SER A 408 -13.70 5.22 -19.19
C SER A 408 -12.24 4.76 -19.31
N TYR A 409 -11.96 3.46 -19.22
CA TYR A 409 -10.63 2.90 -19.48
C TYR A 409 -10.20 3.08 -20.94
N TRP A 410 -11.10 2.76 -21.88
CA TRP A 410 -10.85 3.03 -23.30
C TRP A 410 -10.53 4.51 -23.53
N PHE A 411 -11.35 5.41 -22.98
CA PHE A 411 -11.13 6.85 -23.10
C PHE A 411 -9.76 7.27 -22.53
N ASN A 412 -9.40 6.78 -21.34
CA ASN A 412 -8.11 7.05 -20.71
C ASN A 412 -6.92 6.66 -21.60
N GLY A 413 -6.91 5.44 -22.13
CA GLY A 413 -5.82 4.94 -22.97
C GLY A 413 -5.77 5.61 -24.34
N MET A 414 -6.92 5.80 -24.96
CA MET A 414 -6.98 6.26 -26.34
C MET A 414 -6.76 7.76 -26.50
N VAL A 415 -6.94 8.58 -25.46
CA VAL A 415 -6.53 9.99 -25.48
C VAL A 415 -5.02 10.11 -25.74
N ALA A 416 -4.20 9.45 -24.91
CA ALA A 416 -2.75 9.51 -25.10
C ALA A 416 -2.29 8.79 -26.37
N ASN A 417 -2.88 7.62 -26.69
CA ASN A 417 -2.57 6.91 -27.93
C ASN A 417 -2.83 7.79 -29.16
N GLY A 418 -4.02 8.41 -29.25
CA GLY A 418 -4.41 9.24 -30.38
C GLY A 418 -3.52 10.47 -30.56
N VAL A 419 -3.17 11.16 -29.46
CA VAL A 419 -2.30 12.34 -29.51
C VAL A 419 -0.88 11.97 -29.93
N LEU A 420 -0.30 10.94 -29.33
CA LEU A 420 1.08 10.52 -29.61
C LEU A 420 1.23 9.90 -31.01
N ALA A 421 0.23 9.14 -31.47
CA ALA A 421 0.22 8.55 -32.82
C ALA A 421 -0.22 9.52 -33.91
N ASN A 422 -0.68 10.73 -33.53
CA ASN A 422 -1.34 11.68 -34.43
C ASN A 422 -2.51 11.06 -35.21
N ALA A 423 -3.33 10.25 -34.53
CA ALA A 423 -4.43 9.49 -35.14
C ALA A 423 -5.72 10.31 -35.14
N THR A 424 -6.06 10.92 -36.28
CA THR A 424 -7.18 11.87 -36.42
C THR A 424 -8.52 11.31 -35.99
N GLU A 425 -8.88 10.08 -36.40
CA GLU A 425 -10.18 9.51 -36.05
C GLU A 425 -10.27 9.19 -34.54
N ILE A 426 -9.20 8.67 -33.94
CA ILE A 426 -9.14 8.41 -32.50
C ILE A 426 -9.28 9.72 -31.72
N ASN A 427 -8.55 10.77 -32.10
CA ASN A 427 -8.64 12.08 -31.45
C ASN A 427 -10.05 12.67 -31.54
N LYS A 428 -10.72 12.49 -32.68
CA LYS A 428 -12.11 12.89 -32.85
C LYS A 428 -13.04 12.09 -31.93
N LYS A 429 -12.87 10.77 -31.86
CA LYS A 429 -13.71 9.88 -31.04
C LYS A 429 -13.57 10.13 -29.55
N THR A 430 -12.35 10.36 -29.06
CA THR A 430 -12.12 10.72 -27.67
C THR A 430 -12.67 12.12 -27.36
N LEU A 431 -12.59 13.07 -28.29
CA LEU A 431 -13.20 14.40 -28.11
C LEU A 431 -14.73 14.32 -28.06
N GLU A 432 -15.35 13.52 -28.93
CA GLU A 432 -16.79 13.22 -28.91
C GLU A 432 -17.20 12.62 -27.55
N PHE A 433 -16.44 11.64 -27.05
CA PHE A 433 -16.65 11.04 -25.74
C PHE A 433 -16.60 12.07 -24.61
N LEU A 434 -15.53 12.89 -24.57
CA LEU A 434 -15.36 13.93 -23.55
C LEU A 434 -16.53 14.92 -23.59
N HIS A 435 -16.87 15.44 -24.77
CA HIS A 435 -17.95 16.41 -24.91
C HIS A 435 -19.28 15.87 -24.44
N TYR A 436 -19.62 14.63 -24.81
CA TYR A 436 -20.85 14.00 -24.34
C TYR A 436 -20.90 13.97 -22.81
N VAL A 437 -19.86 13.44 -22.15
CA VAL A 437 -19.83 13.30 -20.68
C VAL A 437 -19.93 14.65 -19.97
N LEU A 438 -19.29 15.70 -20.52
CA LEU A 438 -19.39 17.05 -19.97
C LEU A 438 -20.76 17.70 -20.21
N ASP A 439 -21.37 17.46 -21.37
CA ASP A 439 -22.69 18.01 -21.73
C ASP A 439 -23.85 17.34 -20.98
N THR A 440 -23.66 16.10 -20.54
CA THR A 440 -24.65 15.33 -19.78
C THR A 440 -24.33 15.25 -18.29
N GLN A 441 -23.40 16.06 -17.77
CA GLN A 441 -23.08 16.09 -16.34
C GLN A 441 -24.30 16.55 -15.52
N ASP A 442 -24.70 15.76 -14.53
CA ASP A 442 -25.85 16.01 -13.67
C ASP A 442 -25.83 17.39 -13.00
N GLU A 443 -27.02 17.87 -12.65
CA GLU A 443 -27.20 19.12 -11.89
C GLU A 443 -26.45 19.12 -10.55
N ASP A 444 -26.31 17.96 -9.91
CA ASP A 444 -25.63 17.84 -8.62
C ASP A 444 -24.11 17.58 -8.73
N GLY A 445 -23.60 17.49 -9.96
CA GLY A 445 -22.18 17.38 -10.28
C GLY A 445 -21.69 15.99 -10.68
N TRP A 446 -22.53 14.96 -10.71
CA TRP A 446 -22.14 13.61 -11.11
C TRP A 446 -21.66 13.54 -12.57
N LEU A 447 -20.59 12.78 -12.82
CA LEU A 447 -19.95 12.61 -14.14
C LEU A 447 -20.02 11.16 -14.60
N GLY A 448 -20.29 10.98 -15.89
CA GLY A 448 -20.51 9.67 -16.49
C GLY A 448 -21.96 9.22 -16.34
N PRO A 449 -22.26 7.93 -16.54
CA PRO A 449 -23.63 7.43 -16.47
C PRO A 449 -24.26 7.66 -15.07
N GLU A 450 -25.26 8.53 -14.95
CA GLU A 450 -26.49 8.36 -14.11
C GLU A 450 -27.35 9.63 -14.21
N VAL A 451 -28.47 9.62 -14.97
CA VAL A 451 -29.67 10.40 -14.57
C VAL A 451 -30.94 9.64 -14.97
N GLY A 452 -31.77 9.33 -13.98
CA GLY A 452 -33.14 8.82 -14.14
C GLY A 452 -33.31 7.31 -13.99
N THR A 453 -32.34 6.62 -13.36
CA THR A 453 -32.38 5.17 -13.13
C THR A 453 -32.26 4.80 -11.65
N ASP A 454 -32.56 3.55 -11.30
CA ASP A 454 -32.37 2.99 -9.94
C ASP A 454 -30.90 2.56 -9.70
N LYS A 455 -29.93 3.04 -10.50
CA LYS A 455 -28.54 2.57 -10.46
C LYS A 455 -27.79 3.22 -9.30
N ARG A 456 -26.89 2.45 -8.68
CA ARG A 456 -26.05 2.93 -7.58
C ARG A 456 -24.90 3.76 -8.14
N ARG A 457 -24.66 4.94 -7.56
CA ARG A 457 -23.44 5.74 -7.82
C ARG A 457 -22.21 5.03 -7.26
N VAL A 458 -21.25 4.75 -8.15
CA VAL A 458 -19.97 4.09 -7.89
C VAL A 458 -18.83 5.02 -8.34
N LEU A 459 -17.86 5.27 -7.46
CA LEU A 459 -16.84 6.28 -7.73
C LEU A 459 -15.74 5.77 -8.66
N TRP A 460 -15.31 4.51 -8.47
CA TRP A 460 -14.12 3.97 -9.13
C TRP A 460 -14.16 4.05 -10.67
N GLY A 461 -15.29 3.67 -11.30
CA GLY A 461 -15.40 3.68 -12.76
C GLY A 461 -15.15 5.05 -13.40
N ARG A 462 -15.14 6.14 -12.63
CA ARG A 462 -14.90 7.51 -13.11
C ARG A 462 -13.43 7.91 -13.04
N TYR A 463 -12.61 7.23 -12.25
CA TYR A 463 -11.20 7.62 -12.09
C TYR A 463 -10.40 7.53 -13.40
N PRO A 464 -10.56 6.48 -14.24
CA PRO A 464 -9.92 6.46 -15.56
C PRO A 464 -10.41 7.61 -16.46
N PHE A 465 -11.69 7.97 -16.38
CA PHE A 465 -12.21 9.12 -17.11
C PHE A 465 -11.53 10.43 -16.69
N PHE A 466 -11.28 10.63 -15.39
CA PHE A 466 -10.58 11.82 -14.91
C PHE A 466 -9.15 11.91 -15.45
N TYR A 467 -8.43 10.80 -15.51
CA TYR A 467 -7.11 10.77 -16.16
C TYR A 467 -7.19 11.11 -17.65
N GLY A 468 -8.14 10.55 -18.38
CA GLY A 468 -8.35 10.90 -19.79
C GLY A 468 -8.70 12.40 -19.97
N ALA A 469 -9.55 12.94 -19.11
CA ALA A 469 -9.98 14.34 -19.16
C ALA A 469 -8.82 15.30 -18.83
N ILE A 470 -8.00 14.98 -17.83
CA ILE A 470 -6.76 15.71 -17.52
C ILE A 470 -5.82 15.71 -18.73
N GLN A 471 -5.57 14.56 -19.33
CA GLN A 471 -4.75 14.44 -20.54
C GLN A 471 -5.30 15.25 -21.72
N MET A 472 -6.63 15.37 -21.84
CA MET A 472 -7.26 16.23 -22.84
C MET A 472 -6.97 17.71 -22.59
N THR A 473 -6.93 18.17 -21.34
CA THR A 473 -6.53 19.56 -21.04
C THR A 473 -5.06 19.83 -21.35
N GLU A 474 -4.20 18.83 -21.16
CA GLU A 474 -2.77 18.93 -21.45
C GLU A 474 -2.51 19.01 -22.95
N ALA A 475 -3.25 18.24 -23.76
CA ALA A 475 -3.13 18.23 -25.22
C ALA A 475 -3.90 19.37 -25.91
N TYR A 476 -5.02 19.80 -25.34
CA TYR A 476 -5.94 20.82 -25.87
C TYR A 476 -6.26 21.86 -24.78
N PRO A 477 -5.37 22.85 -24.56
CA PRO A 477 -5.51 23.83 -23.49
C PRO A 477 -6.83 24.62 -23.50
N GLU A 478 -7.47 24.77 -24.66
CA GLU A 478 -8.78 25.39 -24.80
C GLU A 478 -9.92 24.64 -24.07
N LEU A 479 -9.73 23.36 -23.75
CA LEU A 479 -10.71 22.55 -23.00
C LEU A 479 -10.58 22.71 -21.48
N THR A 480 -9.48 23.32 -21.00
CA THR A 480 -9.12 23.38 -19.58
C THR A 480 -10.25 23.92 -18.72
N GLU A 481 -10.79 25.10 -19.06
CA GLU A 481 -11.85 25.74 -18.26
C GLU A 481 -13.06 24.81 -18.10
N ARG A 482 -13.54 24.23 -19.20
CA ARG A 482 -14.73 23.35 -19.23
C ARG A 482 -14.51 22.03 -18.48
N VAL A 483 -13.35 21.40 -18.63
CA VAL A 483 -13.02 20.16 -17.92
C VAL A 483 -12.88 20.42 -16.43
N VAL A 484 -12.13 21.46 -16.06
CA VAL A 484 -11.87 21.79 -14.66
C VAL A 484 -13.15 22.27 -13.96
N ASP A 485 -14.03 23.01 -14.65
CA ASP A 485 -15.37 23.34 -14.17
C ASP A 485 -16.16 22.08 -13.78
N ALA A 486 -16.16 21.07 -14.66
CA ALA A 486 -16.88 19.83 -14.42
C ALA A 486 -16.30 19.03 -13.25
N LEU A 487 -14.97 18.94 -13.15
CA LEU A 487 -14.30 18.28 -12.02
C LEU A 487 -14.60 19.01 -10.69
N HIS A 488 -14.55 20.35 -10.66
CA HIS A 488 -14.91 21.13 -9.47
C HIS A 488 -16.39 21.07 -9.09
N ARG A 489 -17.29 20.70 -10.02
CA ARG A 489 -18.68 20.35 -9.70
C ARG A 489 -18.80 18.95 -9.09
N PHE A 490 -17.98 18.00 -9.56
CA PHE A 490 -17.97 16.62 -9.07
C PHE A 490 -17.37 16.49 -7.67
N VAL A 491 -16.26 17.18 -7.38
CA VAL A 491 -15.53 17.05 -6.10
C VAL A 491 -16.41 17.31 -4.87
N PRO A 492 -17.23 18.38 -4.78
CA PRO A 492 -18.13 18.60 -3.65
C PRO A 492 -19.15 17.46 -3.45
N LEU A 493 -19.62 16.85 -4.55
CA LEU A 493 -20.53 15.70 -4.48
C LEU A 493 -19.80 14.47 -3.92
N ALA A 494 -18.65 14.12 -4.49
CA ALA A 494 -17.84 13.00 -4.04
C ALA A 494 -17.41 13.17 -2.56
N ASN A 495 -17.04 14.38 -2.15
CA ASN A 495 -16.74 14.70 -0.76
C ASN A 495 -17.91 14.40 0.17
N ARG A 496 -19.13 14.88 -0.14
CA ARG A 496 -20.34 14.59 0.65
C ARG A 496 -20.65 13.09 0.69
N MET A 497 -20.48 12.39 -0.43
CA MET A 497 -20.68 10.94 -0.51
C MET A 497 -19.72 10.21 0.44
N LEU A 498 -18.43 10.51 0.37
CA LEU A 498 -17.41 9.86 1.22
C LEU A 498 -17.64 10.13 2.70
N HIS A 499 -17.97 11.36 3.10
CA HIS A 499 -18.36 11.69 4.49
C HIS A 499 -19.61 10.95 4.96
N ALA A 500 -20.51 10.59 4.04
CA ALA A 500 -21.70 9.78 4.31
C ALA A 500 -21.44 8.26 4.23
N GLY A 501 -20.20 7.82 4.01
CA GLY A 501 -19.84 6.41 3.83
C GLY A 501 -20.32 5.81 2.50
N GLN A 502 -20.57 6.64 1.48
CA GLN A 502 -20.96 6.25 0.13
C GLN A 502 -19.75 6.34 -0.83
N GLY A 503 -19.80 5.61 -1.95
CA GLY A 503 -18.65 5.54 -2.87
C GLY A 503 -17.47 4.75 -2.30
N THR A 504 -17.74 3.86 -1.35
CA THR A 504 -16.77 3.04 -0.59
C THR A 504 -16.94 1.55 -0.88
N GLU A 505 -17.56 1.20 -2.02
CA GLU A 505 -17.60 -0.17 -2.51
C GLU A 505 -16.18 -0.75 -2.65
N GLU A 506 -16.03 -2.07 -2.56
CA GLU A 506 -14.73 -2.74 -2.42
C GLU A 506 -13.69 -2.31 -3.47
N TRP A 507 -14.11 -2.10 -4.74
CA TRP A 507 -13.26 -1.59 -5.81
C TRP A 507 -12.83 -0.13 -5.61
N ALA A 508 -13.74 0.76 -5.19
CA ALA A 508 -13.37 2.15 -4.87
C ALA A 508 -12.54 2.25 -3.59
N ALA A 509 -12.84 1.41 -2.60
CA ALA A 509 -12.07 1.33 -1.37
C ALA A 509 -10.66 0.76 -1.59
N THR A 510 -10.44 -0.10 -2.59
CA THR A 510 -9.09 -0.58 -2.93
C THR A 510 -8.30 0.42 -3.77
N ARG A 511 -8.97 1.19 -4.63
CA ARG A 511 -8.35 2.04 -5.66
C ARG A 511 -8.52 3.54 -5.40
N TRP A 512 -8.69 3.91 -4.13
CA TRP A 512 -8.98 5.29 -3.71
C TRP A 512 -7.85 6.26 -4.09
N GLU A 513 -6.62 5.76 -4.21
CA GLU A 513 -5.45 6.53 -4.59
C GLU A 513 -5.55 7.14 -5.99
N ASP A 514 -6.31 6.52 -6.91
CA ASP A 514 -6.48 7.07 -8.25
C ASP A 514 -7.22 8.41 -8.23
N PHE A 515 -8.26 8.47 -7.40
CA PHE A 515 -9.01 9.71 -7.19
C PHE A 515 -8.14 10.76 -6.50
N VAL A 516 -7.31 10.35 -5.54
CA VAL A 516 -6.36 11.26 -4.89
C VAL A 516 -5.39 11.86 -5.88
N VAL A 517 -4.85 11.10 -6.84
CA VAL A 517 -3.96 11.66 -7.89
C VAL A 517 -4.70 12.71 -8.73
N THR A 518 -5.97 12.50 -9.04
CA THR A 518 -6.83 13.50 -9.73
C THR A 518 -7.00 14.77 -8.89
N LEU A 519 -7.32 14.63 -7.61
CA LEU A 519 -7.48 15.76 -6.68
C LEU A 519 -6.18 16.56 -6.53
N GLN A 520 -5.03 15.86 -6.55
CA GLN A 520 -3.72 16.52 -6.48
C GLN A 520 -3.39 17.26 -7.76
N TRP A 521 -3.79 16.74 -8.92
CA TRP A 521 -3.64 17.47 -10.17
C TRP A 521 -4.47 18.77 -10.16
N LEU A 522 -5.72 18.73 -9.68
CA LEU A 522 -6.53 19.94 -9.48
C LEU A 522 -5.85 20.91 -8.52
N TYR A 523 -5.33 20.42 -7.40
CA TYR A 523 -4.63 21.24 -6.42
C TYR A 523 -3.41 21.96 -7.04
N ASP A 524 -2.58 21.21 -7.78
CA ASP A 524 -1.31 21.71 -8.32
C ASP A 524 -1.51 22.65 -9.53
N ASN A 525 -2.60 22.50 -10.30
CA ASN A 525 -2.80 23.20 -11.58
C ASN A 525 -3.94 24.22 -11.59
N ASP A 526 -5.07 23.95 -10.91
CA ASP A 526 -6.20 24.88 -10.84
C ASP A 526 -7.07 24.64 -9.57
N PRO A 527 -6.61 25.08 -8.39
CA PRO A 527 -7.28 24.80 -7.12
C PRO A 527 -8.53 25.64 -6.87
N ARG A 528 -8.70 26.77 -7.56
CA ARG A 528 -9.84 27.71 -7.46
C ARG A 528 -10.26 28.13 -6.05
N GLY A 529 -9.30 28.25 -5.12
CA GLY A 529 -9.60 28.56 -3.72
C GLY A 529 -10.29 27.42 -2.96
N GLN A 530 -10.34 26.21 -3.54
CA GLN A 530 -10.93 25.00 -2.96
C GLN A 530 -9.86 24.06 -2.38
N GLU A 531 -8.66 24.55 -2.07
CA GLU A 531 -7.53 23.77 -1.56
C GLU A 531 -7.95 22.94 -0.33
N ALA A 532 -8.70 23.54 0.59
CA ALA A 532 -9.19 22.87 1.79
C ALA A 532 -10.17 21.72 1.48
N LEU A 533 -11.06 21.90 0.50
CA LEU A 533 -12.00 20.86 0.08
C LEU A 533 -11.26 19.71 -0.62
N LEU A 534 -10.32 20.02 -1.50
CA LEU A 534 -9.51 19.02 -2.21
C LEU A 534 -8.74 18.16 -1.20
N VAL A 535 -8.04 18.78 -0.25
CA VAL A 535 -7.27 18.08 0.79
C VAL A 535 -8.18 17.29 1.73
N ASP A 536 -9.33 17.83 2.14
CA ASP A 536 -10.31 17.07 2.93
C ASP A 536 -10.81 15.83 2.17
N THR A 537 -11.11 15.97 0.87
CA THR A 537 -11.54 14.85 0.03
C THR A 537 -10.46 13.78 -0.10
N MET A 538 -9.17 14.17 -0.19
CA MET A 538 -8.05 13.22 -0.16
C MET A 538 -7.99 12.45 1.16
N HIS A 539 -8.14 13.15 2.29
CA HIS A 539 -8.18 12.54 3.61
C HIS A 539 -9.36 11.58 3.76
N GLN A 540 -10.55 11.95 3.28
CA GLN A 540 -11.71 11.07 3.31
C GLN A 540 -11.52 9.83 2.44
N SER A 541 -10.99 10.01 1.22
CA SER A 541 -10.70 8.89 0.30
C SER A 541 -9.79 7.87 0.98
N LYS A 542 -8.69 8.34 1.60
CA LYS A 542 -7.78 7.48 2.38
C LYS A 542 -8.48 6.84 3.58
N LEU A 543 -9.24 7.61 4.37
CA LEU A 543 -9.91 7.11 5.57
C LEU A 543 -10.93 6.01 5.26
N SER A 544 -11.61 6.13 4.11
CA SER A 544 -12.60 5.18 3.64
C SER A 544 -12.02 3.99 2.86
N GLY A 545 -10.74 4.07 2.48
CA GLY A 545 -10.07 3.08 1.65
C GLY A 545 -9.29 2.04 2.43
N ILE A 546 -8.72 1.08 1.71
CA ILE A 546 -7.85 0.05 2.23
C ILE A 546 -6.56 0.69 2.78
N PRO A 547 -6.11 0.29 3.99
CA PRO A 547 -4.89 0.79 4.59
C PRO A 547 -3.67 0.13 3.94
N TRP A 548 -3.24 0.66 2.79
CA TRP A 548 -2.10 0.14 2.02
C TRP A 548 -0.81 0.03 2.83
N GLU A 549 -0.61 0.85 3.86
CA GLU A 549 0.52 0.73 4.79
C GLU A 549 0.54 -0.59 5.58
N LEU A 550 -0.63 -1.18 5.82
CA LEU A 550 -0.76 -2.49 6.45
C LEU A 550 -0.57 -3.60 5.42
N VAL A 551 -1.18 -3.47 4.23
CA VAL A 551 -1.08 -4.44 3.12
C VAL A 551 0.38 -4.67 2.72
N PHE A 552 1.17 -3.61 2.66
CA PHE A 552 2.61 -3.68 2.35
C PHE A 552 3.50 -3.98 3.56
N SER A 553 2.92 -4.27 4.73
CA SER A 553 3.68 -4.59 5.93
C SER A 553 4.14 -6.05 5.96
N GLU A 554 5.31 -6.29 6.56
CA GLU A 554 5.89 -7.63 6.69
C GLU A 554 5.02 -8.60 7.53
N LYS A 555 4.12 -8.07 8.37
CA LYS A 555 3.26 -8.86 9.27
C LYS A 555 2.08 -9.52 8.54
N LEU A 556 1.61 -8.93 7.44
CA LEU A 556 0.68 -9.56 6.51
C LEU A 556 1.53 -10.20 5.43
N THR A 557 2.10 -11.36 5.76
CA THR A 557 3.27 -11.92 5.10
C THR A 557 3.09 -12.12 3.59
N LEU A 558 3.62 -11.17 2.80
CA LEU A 558 4.05 -11.36 1.41
C LEU A 558 5.03 -12.55 1.26
N ARG A 559 5.52 -13.09 2.39
CA ARG A 559 6.48 -14.19 2.50
C ARG A 559 5.85 -15.60 2.56
N ASP A 560 4.63 -15.77 3.07
CA ASP A 560 4.13 -17.09 3.53
C ASP A 560 3.33 -17.90 2.49
N LEU A 561 3.23 -17.45 1.25
CA LEU A 561 2.35 -18.06 0.24
C LEU A 561 3.05 -18.84 -0.88
N ALA A 562 4.30 -19.23 -0.69
CA ALA A 562 5.02 -19.89 -1.77
C ALA A 562 4.39 -21.22 -2.24
N GLU A 563 3.75 -22.05 -1.39
CA GLU A 563 3.37 -23.41 -1.89
C GLU A 563 2.09 -24.06 -1.35
N LYS A 564 1.41 -23.59 -0.28
CA LYS A 564 0.33 -24.40 0.36
C LYS A 564 -0.87 -23.68 0.98
N LEU A 565 -1.18 -22.45 0.58
CA LEU A 565 -2.38 -21.76 1.09
C LEU A 565 -3.38 -21.48 -0.03
N LYS A 566 -4.62 -21.95 0.16
CA LYS A 566 -5.80 -21.32 -0.45
C LYS A 566 -5.87 -19.89 0.08
N ASN A 567 -6.20 -18.94 -0.80
CA ASN A 567 -6.48 -17.55 -0.44
C ASN A 567 -7.39 -17.51 0.82
N PRO A 568 -6.88 -17.04 1.97
CA PRO A 568 -7.63 -17.08 3.23
C PRO A 568 -8.49 -15.83 3.47
N PHE A 569 -8.61 -14.90 2.51
CA PHE A 569 -9.29 -13.61 2.69
C PHE A 569 -10.53 -13.47 1.79
N PRO A 570 -11.59 -12.77 2.25
CA PRO A 570 -12.57 -12.13 1.38
C PRO A 570 -12.19 -10.65 1.17
N GLU A 571 -11.07 -10.32 0.52
CA GLU A 571 -10.70 -8.91 0.28
C GLU A 571 -9.91 -8.70 -1.03
N LEU A 572 -10.38 -7.78 -1.89
CA LEU A 572 -9.79 -7.39 -3.18
C LEU A 572 -8.37 -6.78 -3.09
N SER A 573 -7.83 -6.54 -1.90
CA SER A 573 -6.54 -5.87 -1.70
C SER A 573 -5.33 -6.68 -2.21
N TRP A 574 -5.46 -8.00 -2.30
CA TRP A 574 -4.43 -8.90 -2.84
C TRP A 574 -4.61 -9.27 -4.31
N HIS A 575 -5.66 -8.72 -4.95
CA HIS A 575 -5.86 -8.86 -6.38
C HIS A 575 -4.67 -8.24 -7.13
N GLY A 576 -4.13 -8.92 -8.13
CA GLY A 576 -2.89 -8.53 -8.82
C GLY A 576 -2.88 -7.10 -9.32
N VAL A 577 -3.96 -6.68 -9.98
CA VAL A 577 -4.11 -5.29 -10.47
C VAL A 577 -4.24 -4.29 -9.32
N ASN A 578 -4.95 -4.64 -8.24
CA ASN A 578 -5.13 -3.73 -7.12
C ASN A 578 -3.82 -3.56 -6.36
N MET A 579 -3.02 -4.63 -6.22
CA MET A 579 -1.65 -4.53 -5.71
C MET A 579 -0.81 -3.60 -6.58
N ALA A 580 -0.92 -3.69 -7.90
CA ALA A 580 -0.19 -2.83 -8.85
C ALA A 580 -0.60 -1.36 -8.74
N GLU A 581 -1.90 -1.08 -8.64
CA GLU A 581 -2.43 0.27 -8.43
C GLU A 581 -2.06 0.82 -7.06
N GLY A 582 -2.18 0.02 -6.00
CA GLY A 582 -1.90 0.37 -4.61
C GLY A 582 -0.45 0.78 -4.35
N LEU A 583 0.50 0.39 -5.21
CA LEU A 583 1.91 0.83 -5.11
C LEU A 583 2.05 2.37 -5.09
N LYS A 584 1.10 3.12 -5.67
CA LYS A 584 1.10 4.59 -5.63
C LYS A 584 0.33 5.22 -4.48
N ALA A 585 -0.37 4.42 -3.66
CA ALA A 585 -1.21 4.94 -2.58
C ALA A 585 -0.43 5.67 -1.49
N LEU A 586 0.71 5.11 -1.07
CA LEU A 586 1.55 5.68 -0.02
C LEU A 586 2.35 6.93 -0.46
N PRO A 587 2.97 6.99 -1.65
CA PRO A 587 3.54 8.26 -2.11
C PRO A 587 2.46 9.32 -2.40
N ALA A 588 1.25 8.93 -2.83
CA ALA A 588 0.13 9.86 -2.95
C ALA A 588 -0.31 10.38 -1.58
N THR A 589 -0.35 9.51 -0.57
CA THR A 589 -0.60 9.87 0.83
C THR A 589 0.38 10.90 1.34
N TYR A 590 1.68 10.61 1.20
CA TYR A 590 2.76 11.45 1.71
C TYR A 590 2.57 12.92 1.32
N ARG A 591 2.07 13.18 0.11
CA ARG A 591 1.86 14.55 -0.37
C ARG A 591 0.87 15.34 0.46
N PHE A 592 -0.18 14.76 1.03
CA PHE A 592 -1.13 15.51 1.87
C PHE A 592 -0.99 15.22 3.37
N THR A 593 -0.20 14.23 3.77
CA THR A 593 0.10 13.92 5.19
C THR A 593 1.43 14.47 5.66
N HIS A 594 2.38 14.70 4.76
CA HIS A 594 3.80 15.01 5.04
C HIS A 594 4.50 13.96 5.92
N ASN A 595 3.95 12.75 6.01
CA ASN A 595 4.46 11.72 6.89
C ASN A 595 5.48 10.83 6.17
N GLN A 596 6.78 11.00 6.51
CA GLN A 596 7.88 10.26 5.90
C GLN A 596 7.70 8.73 5.99
N SER A 597 7.00 8.21 7.01
CA SER A 597 6.77 6.77 7.13
C SER A 597 5.96 6.20 5.95
N ASP A 598 5.17 7.02 5.25
CA ASP A 598 4.43 6.60 4.07
C ASP A 598 5.42 6.21 2.94
N LEU A 599 6.46 7.03 2.70
CA LEU A 599 7.48 6.73 1.70
C LEU A 599 8.36 5.54 2.11
N ASP A 600 8.71 5.45 3.39
CA ASP A 600 9.50 4.33 3.92
C ASP A 600 8.75 3.00 3.76
N ALA A 601 7.44 3.01 4.05
CA ALA A 601 6.56 1.85 3.86
C ALA A 601 6.37 1.51 2.38
N ALA A 602 6.21 2.50 1.50
CA ALA A 602 6.13 2.29 0.05
C ALA A 602 7.40 1.60 -0.49
N SER A 603 8.56 2.10 -0.07
CA SER A 603 9.86 1.54 -0.47
C SER A 603 10.05 0.11 0.01
N LYS A 604 9.72 -0.17 1.28
CA LYS A 604 9.77 -1.54 1.82
C LYS A 604 8.75 -2.47 1.15
N GLY A 605 7.52 -1.99 0.92
CA GLY A 605 6.44 -2.75 0.28
C GLY A 605 6.81 -3.20 -1.13
N TRP A 606 7.38 -2.29 -1.93
CA TRP A 606 7.90 -2.59 -3.25
C TRP A 606 8.96 -3.70 -3.20
N ASP A 607 9.94 -3.57 -2.29
CA ASP A 607 11.02 -4.55 -2.19
C ASP A 607 10.48 -5.94 -1.78
N LEU A 608 9.54 -6.00 -0.82
CA LEU A 608 8.90 -7.24 -0.40
C LEU A 608 8.10 -7.89 -1.54
N LEU A 609 7.26 -7.11 -2.24
CA LEU A 609 6.43 -7.62 -3.34
C LEU A 609 7.28 -8.30 -4.41
N PHE A 610 8.31 -7.62 -4.88
CA PHE A 610 9.17 -8.18 -5.93
C PHE A 610 10.17 -9.21 -5.43
N THR A 611 10.49 -9.24 -4.14
CA THR A 611 11.30 -10.32 -3.56
C THR A 611 10.54 -11.65 -3.55
N TYR A 612 9.24 -11.63 -3.23
CA TYR A 612 8.46 -12.86 -3.03
C TYR A 612 7.52 -13.22 -4.18
N HIS A 613 7.24 -12.27 -5.08
CA HIS A 613 6.35 -12.49 -6.23
C HIS A 613 6.96 -12.02 -7.56
N GLY A 614 8.15 -11.41 -7.53
CA GLY A 614 8.76 -10.81 -8.71
C GLY A 614 9.17 -11.83 -9.78
N ARG A 615 9.05 -11.40 -11.03
CA ARG A 615 9.41 -12.14 -12.24
C ARG A 615 10.62 -11.52 -12.93
N PRO A 616 11.45 -12.32 -13.61
CA PRO A 616 12.53 -11.81 -14.45
C PRO A 616 12.05 -10.81 -15.52
N SER A 617 10.81 -10.96 -16.01
CA SER A 617 10.17 -10.00 -16.92
C SER A 617 9.96 -8.59 -16.33
N GLY A 618 10.24 -8.39 -15.04
CA GLY A 618 10.08 -7.12 -14.32
C GLY A 618 8.74 -6.99 -13.59
N ALA A 619 7.73 -7.74 -14.00
CA ALA A 619 6.42 -7.79 -13.35
C ALA A 619 6.42 -8.70 -12.11
N PHE A 620 5.25 -8.97 -11.54
CA PHE A 620 5.08 -9.94 -10.46
C PHE A 620 3.95 -10.92 -10.77
N ALA A 621 3.96 -12.08 -10.12
CA ALA A 621 3.00 -13.14 -10.34
C ALA A 621 1.72 -12.90 -9.55
N ALA A 622 0.60 -12.92 -10.25
CA ALA A 622 -0.73 -12.96 -9.67
C ALA A 622 -1.68 -13.71 -10.62
N ASP A 623 -2.16 -14.88 -10.19
CA ASP A 623 -3.24 -15.60 -10.88
C ASP A 623 -4.55 -15.14 -10.26
N GLU A 624 -4.92 -13.91 -10.60
CA GLU A 624 -5.85 -13.04 -9.90
C GLU A 624 -5.33 -12.58 -8.52
N TYR A 625 -4.67 -13.44 -7.74
CA TYR A 625 -4.02 -13.11 -6.46
C TYR A 625 -2.54 -13.45 -6.46
N LEU A 626 -1.76 -12.77 -5.61
CA LEU A 626 -0.31 -12.97 -5.46
C LEU A 626 0.09 -14.46 -5.41
N ALA A 627 1.01 -14.86 -6.29
CA ALA A 627 1.21 -16.25 -6.64
C ALA A 627 2.67 -16.74 -6.52
N GLY A 628 3.42 -16.24 -5.53
CA GLY A 628 4.81 -16.65 -5.28
C GLY A 628 5.79 -16.50 -6.47
N LEU A 629 6.89 -17.25 -6.43
CA LEU A 629 8.01 -17.15 -7.40
C LEU A 629 8.04 -18.27 -8.46
N GLU A 630 7.14 -19.26 -8.42
CA GLU A 630 7.17 -20.41 -9.34
C GLU A 630 6.91 -20.02 -10.80
N ALA A 631 7.78 -20.40 -11.73
CA ALA A 631 7.76 -19.92 -13.14
C ALA A 631 6.47 -20.25 -13.93
N VAL A 632 5.67 -21.19 -13.42
CA VAL A 632 4.37 -21.61 -13.96
C VAL A 632 3.24 -20.65 -13.59
N ARG A 633 3.42 -19.76 -12.61
CA ARG A 633 2.36 -18.87 -12.15
C ARG A 633 2.23 -17.67 -13.11
N GLY A 634 1.00 -17.21 -13.28
CA GLY A 634 0.58 -16.20 -14.23
C GLY A 634 0.85 -14.77 -13.76
N THR A 635 0.91 -13.86 -14.73
CA THR A 635 0.93 -12.42 -14.55
C THR A 635 -0.14 -11.82 -15.46
N GLU A 636 -1.07 -11.07 -14.89
CA GLU A 636 -2.13 -10.39 -15.63
C GLU A 636 -1.61 -9.22 -16.46
N LEU A 637 -2.21 -8.97 -17.64
CA LEU A 637 -1.87 -7.83 -18.49
C LEU A 637 -2.17 -6.47 -17.82
N CYS A 638 -3.35 -6.28 -17.22
CA CYS A 638 -3.67 -5.03 -16.50
C CYS A 638 -2.67 -4.73 -15.37
N LEU A 639 -2.22 -5.77 -14.65
CA LEU A 639 -1.22 -5.65 -13.60
C LEU A 639 0.07 -5.04 -14.15
N VAL A 640 0.53 -5.46 -15.34
CA VAL A 640 1.75 -4.91 -15.96
C VAL A 640 1.59 -3.42 -16.22
N VAL A 641 0.46 -3.02 -16.80
CA VAL A 641 0.16 -1.62 -17.17
C VAL A 641 0.08 -0.74 -15.94
N GLU A 642 -0.64 -1.17 -14.91
CA GLU A 642 -0.82 -0.40 -13.69
C GLU A 642 0.44 -0.36 -12.82
N ALA A 643 1.24 -1.43 -12.80
CA ALA A 643 2.53 -1.43 -12.10
C ALA A 643 3.52 -0.46 -12.76
N MET A 644 3.48 -0.34 -14.09
CA MET A 644 4.28 0.66 -14.83
C MET A 644 3.86 2.08 -14.49
N PHE A 645 2.56 2.35 -14.39
CA PHE A 645 2.03 3.65 -14.02
C PHE A 645 2.41 4.02 -12.57
N SER A 646 2.13 3.13 -11.62
CA SER A 646 2.46 3.33 -10.20
C SER A 646 3.95 3.49 -9.95
N GLY A 647 4.80 2.72 -10.64
CA GLY A 647 6.25 2.85 -10.55
C GLY A 647 6.75 4.21 -11.07
N SER A 648 6.16 4.72 -12.16
CA SER A 648 6.49 6.05 -12.68
C SER A 648 6.08 7.15 -11.70
N TYR A 649 4.90 7.02 -11.09
CA TYR A 649 4.42 7.97 -10.07
C TYR A 649 5.29 7.96 -8.80
N LEU A 650 5.68 6.76 -8.32
CA LEU A 650 6.62 6.59 -7.22
C LEU A 650 7.94 7.33 -7.50
N TYR A 651 8.49 7.19 -8.70
CA TYR A 651 9.69 7.92 -9.10
C TYR A 651 9.48 9.45 -9.10
N GLN A 652 8.35 9.94 -9.63
CA GLN A 652 8.06 11.38 -9.62
C GLN A 652 8.05 11.96 -8.19
N VAL A 653 7.52 11.21 -7.22
CA VAL A 653 7.45 11.65 -5.82
C VAL A 653 8.78 11.51 -5.08
N THR A 654 9.52 10.41 -5.31
CA THR A 654 10.66 10.01 -4.45
C THR A 654 12.04 10.16 -5.10
N GLY A 655 12.11 10.20 -6.43
CA GLY A 655 13.33 10.17 -7.21
C GLY A 655 14.17 8.88 -7.09
N ASP A 656 13.63 7.80 -6.51
CA ASP A 656 14.35 6.53 -6.37
C ASP A 656 14.35 5.75 -7.70
N VAL A 657 15.53 5.66 -8.31
CA VAL A 657 15.75 5.03 -9.62
C VAL A 657 15.32 3.56 -9.69
N LYS A 658 15.21 2.85 -8.56
CA LYS A 658 14.80 1.43 -8.56
C LYS A 658 13.40 1.23 -9.17
N TYR A 659 12.53 2.21 -9.01
CA TYR A 659 11.19 2.19 -9.60
C TYR A 659 11.28 2.31 -11.12
N ALA A 660 12.01 3.31 -11.62
CA ALA A 660 12.18 3.55 -13.05
C ALA A 660 12.86 2.38 -13.78
N ASP A 661 13.91 1.79 -13.20
CA ASP A 661 14.61 0.64 -13.79
C ASP A 661 13.69 -0.58 -13.96
N ARG A 662 12.74 -0.78 -13.05
CA ARG A 662 11.79 -1.89 -13.14
C ARG A 662 10.60 -1.58 -14.05
N VAL A 663 10.13 -0.33 -14.10
CA VAL A 663 9.15 0.09 -15.12
C VAL A 663 9.71 -0.14 -16.52
N GLU A 664 10.96 0.26 -16.76
CA GLU A 664 11.65 0.02 -18.03
C GLU A 664 11.75 -1.47 -18.36
N ARG A 665 12.04 -2.33 -17.35
CA ARG A 665 12.04 -3.78 -17.52
C ARG A 665 10.65 -4.32 -17.89
N MET A 666 9.57 -3.85 -17.25
CA MET A 666 8.21 -4.28 -17.57
C MET A 666 7.81 -3.89 -19.01
N ALA A 667 8.11 -2.65 -19.40
CA ALA A 667 7.78 -2.12 -20.73
C ALA A 667 8.41 -2.93 -21.88
N TYR A 668 9.67 -3.34 -21.72
CA TYR A 668 10.41 -4.06 -22.76
C TYR A 668 10.33 -5.59 -22.68
N ASN A 669 9.66 -6.14 -21.66
CA ASN A 669 9.52 -7.59 -21.49
C ASN A 669 8.06 -7.99 -21.27
N ALA A 670 7.51 -7.71 -20.07
CA ALA A 670 6.20 -8.20 -19.66
C ALA A 670 5.06 -7.67 -20.55
N LEU A 671 5.09 -6.39 -20.93
CA LEU A 671 4.02 -5.78 -21.74
C LEU A 671 3.88 -6.40 -23.15
N PRO A 672 4.94 -6.45 -23.98
CA PRO A 672 4.84 -7.05 -25.32
C PRO A 672 4.67 -8.59 -25.28
N ALA A 673 5.09 -9.24 -24.19
CA ALA A 673 5.01 -10.69 -24.04
C ALA A 673 3.59 -11.26 -23.97
N THR A 674 2.62 -10.44 -23.55
CA THR A 674 1.17 -10.74 -23.47
C THR A 674 0.42 -10.47 -24.77
N LEU A 675 1.06 -9.90 -25.79
CA LEU A 675 0.40 -9.43 -27.02
C LEU A 675 0.90 -10.24 -28.22
N THR A 676 0.05 -10.46 -29.23
CA THR A 676 0.52 -10.89 -30.55
C THR A 676 1.40 -9.78 -31.16
N GLY A 677 2.25 -10.13 -32.13
CA GLY A 677 3.15 -9.15 -32.75
C GLY A 677 2.39 -7.96 -33.36
N ASP A 678 1.28 -8.24 -34.05
CA ASP A 678 0.37 -7.26 -34.65
C ASP A 678 -0.62 -6.62 -33.66
N MET A 679 -0.59 -7.04 -32.40
CA MET A 679 -1.47 -6.56 -31.33
C MET A 679 -2.98 -6.72 -31.63
N TRP A 680 -3.37 -7.69 -32.45
CA TRP A 680 -4.78 -8.09 -32.64
C TRP A 680 -5.27 -9.10 -31.60
N GLY A 681 -4.36 -9.86 -30.98
CA GLY A 681 -4.66 -10.78 -29.89
C GLY A 681 -3.81 -10.48 -28.66
N ARG A 682 -4.34 -10.82 -27.49
CA ARG A 682 -3.62 -10.73 -26.21
C ARG A 682 -3.99 -11.88 -25.29
N GLN A 683 -3.13 -12.15 -24.32
CA GLN A 683 -3.42 -13.05 -23.20
C GLN A 683 -3.97 -12.25 -22.01
N TYR A 684 -4.84 -12.89 -21.23
CA TYR A 684 -5.21 -12.37 -19.92
C TYR A 684 -4.07 -12.61 -18.92
N LEU A 685 -3.58 -13.86 -18.86
CA LEU A 685 -2.41 -14.27 -18.07
C LEU A 685 -1.28 -14.75 -18.97
N GLN A 686 -0.07 -14.24 -18.71
CA GLN A 686 1.17 -14.80 -19.25
C GLN A 686 1.95 -15.57 -18.20
N GLN A 687 2.72 -16.58 -18.62
CA GLN A 687 3.66 -17.29 -17.74
C GLN A 687 5.13 -16.97 -18.10
N GLN A 688 6.03 -17.07 -17.12
CA GLN A 688 7.47 -16.89 -17.35
C GLN A 688 8.05 -18.07 -18.14
N ASN A 689 7.71 -19.30 -17.75
CA ASN A 689 7.92 -20.52 -18.54
C ASN A 689 6.58 -20.97 -19.13
N GLN A 690 6.30 -20.55 -20.37
CA GLN A 690 5.05 -20.80 -21.08
C GLN A 690 5.29 -21.77 -22.23
N VAL A 691 5.09 -23.08 -21.98
CA VAL A 691 5.33 -24.13 -22.99
C VAL A 691 4.12 -24.40 -23.88
N ALA A 692 2.95 -23.88 -23.53
CA ALA A 692 1.73 -23.91 -24.34
C ALA A 692 0.83 -22.70 -24.02
N SER A 693 0.01 -22.31 -24.99
CA SER A 693 -1.05 -21.29 -24.89
C SER A 693 -2.30 -21.88 -25.52
N LYS A 694 -3.27 -22.29 -24.70
CA LYS A 694 -4.50 -22.97 -25.13
C LYS A 694 -5.47 -23.10 -23.97
N ASN A 695 -6.64 -23.69 -24.21
CA ASN A 695 -7.50 -24.15 -23.12
C ASN A 695 -6.80 -25.29 -22.32
N MET A 696 -6.28 -24.97 -21.14
CA MET A 696 -5.40 -25.84 -20.35
C MET A 696 -6.17 -26.84 -19.47
N THR A 697 -5.63 -28.04 -19.27
CA THR A 697 -6.19 -29.05 -18.34
C THR A 697 -5.03 -29.74 -17.61
N PRO A 698 -5.01 -29.80 -16.26
CA PRO A 698 -5.91 -29.09 -15.33
C PRO A 698 -5.80 -27.55 -15.47
N ASN A 699 -6.72 -26.79 -14.88
CA ASN A 699 -6.67 -25.32 -14.92
C ASN A 699 -5.51 -24.80 -14.03
N PRO A 700 -4.50 -24.09 -14.57
CA PRO A 700 -3.41 -23.53 -13.77
C PRO A 700 -3.79 -22.22 -13.08
N PHE A 701 -4.93 -21.64 -13.46
CA PHE A 701 -5.43 -20.34 -12.99
C PHE A 701 -6.82 -20.53 -12.37
N PRO A 702 -6.91 -21.07 -11.14
CA PRO A 702 -8.17 -21.60 -10.59
C PRO A 702 -9.35 -20.63 -10.61
N GLU A 703 -9.08 -19.33 -10.46
CA GLU A 703 -10.11 -18.28 -10.44
C GLU A 703 -10.36 -17.65 -11.83
N ASP A 704 -9.30 -17.41 -12.62
CA ASP A 704 -9.40 -16.84 -13.97
C ASP A 704 -9.85 -17.83 -15.05
N GLY A 705 -9.69 -19.13 -14.81
CA GLY A 705 -10.10 -20.17 -15.75
C GLY A 705 -9.00 -20.65 -16.71
N PRO A 706 -9.20 -21.81 -17.36
CA PRO A 706 -8.18 -22.48 -18.16
C PRO A 706 -7.90 -21.84 -19.53
N TYR A 707 -8.69 -20.85 -19.95
CA TYR A 707 -8.56 -20.19 -21.25
C TYR A 707 -7.71 -18.90 -21.19
N SER A 708 -7.30 -18.47 -19.99
CA SER A 708 -6.72 -17.14 -19.75
C SER A 708 -5.35 -16.91 -20.40
N ASN A 709 -4.64 -17.96 -20.82
CA ASN A 709 -3.40 -17.83 -21.58
C ASN A 709 -3.58 -17.99 -23.10
N VAL A 710 -4.79 -18.05 -23.64
CA VAL A 710 -5.02 -17.98 -25.10
C VAL A 710 -4.75 -16.56 -25.60
N PHE A 711 -4.12 -16.41 -26.76
CA PHE A 711 -4.03 -15.11 -27.42
C PHE A 711 -5.34 -14.85 -28.16
N GLY A 712 -6.10 -13.83 -27.77
CA GLY A 712 -7.41 -13.55 -28.38
C GLY A 712 -7.93 -12.15 -28.12
N LEU A 713 -9.18 -11.91 -28.56
CA LEU A 713 -9.88 -10.63 -28.33
C LEU A 713 -10.44 -10.53 -26.92
N GLU A 714 -10.78 -11.63 -26.25
CA GLU A 714 -11.30 -11.62 -24.89
C GLU A 714 -11.14 -13.01 -24.29
N PRO A 715 -9.90 -13.49 -24.07
CA PRO A 715 -9.68 -14.84 -23.55
C PRO A 715 -10.20 -15.04 -22.12
N ASN A 716 -10.52 -13.96 -21.40
CA ASN A 716 -11.16 -14.04 -20.10
C ASN A 716 -12.05 -12.79 -19.89
N TYR A 717 -11.70 -11.89 -18.97
CA TYR A 717 -12.48 -10.69 -18.72
C TYR A 717 -12.14 -9.52 -19.68
N PRO A 718 -13.12 -8.68 -20.06
CA PRO A 718 -12.95 -7.46 -20.83
C PRO A 718 -11.91 -6.44 -20.35
N CYS A 719 -11.58 -6.40 -19.06
CA CYS A 719 -10.73 -5.36 -18.47
C CYS A 719 -9.38 -5.21 -19.20
N CYS A 720 -8.70 -6.33 -19.48
CA CYS A 720 -7.42 -6.34 -20.19
C CYS A 720 -7.50 -5.82 -21.62
N THR A 721 -8.67 -5.80 -22.29
CA THR A 721 -8.80 -5.23 -23.65
C THR A 721 -8.83 -3.72 -23.62
N VAL A 722 -9.62 -3.14 -22.72
CA VAL A 722 -9.74 -1.67 -22.64
C VAL A 722 -8.61 -1.01 -21.84
N ASP A 723 -7.89 -1.77 -21.01
CA ASP A 723 -6.82 -1.25 -20.16
C ASP A 723 -5.45 -1.19 -20.86
N PHE A 724 -5.05 -2.28 -21.54
CA PHE A 724 -3.72 -2.40 -22.15
C PHE A 724 -3.31 -1.27 -23.11
N PRO A 725 -4.22 -0.59 -23.85
CA PRO A 725 -3.83 0.50 -24.73
C PRO A 725 -3.09 1.64 -24.02
N GLN A 726 -3.22 1.74 -22.69
CA GLN A 726 -2.50 2.71 -21.87
C GLN A 726 -1.01 2.43 -21.70
N GLY A 727 -0.55 1.17 -21.84
CA GLY A 727 0.80 0.74 -21.45
C GLY A 727 1.92 1.52 -22.15
N TRP A 728 1.95 1.49 -23.49
CA TRP A 728 2.95 2.22 -24.28
C TRP A 728 2.81 3.74 -24.15
N PRO A 729 1.62 4.34 -24.29
CA PRO A 729 1.45 5.79 -24.11
C PRO A 729 1.91 6.29 -22.73
N LYS A 730 1.50 5.65 -21.62
CA LYS A 730 1.93 6.05 -20.27
C LYS A 730 3.45 5.94 -20.08
N PHE A 731 4.09 4.92 -20.66
CA PHE A 731 5.55 4.80 -20.63
C PHE A 731 6.22 5.96 -21.39
N MET A 732 5.74 6.26 -22.61
CA MET A 732 6.30 7.31 -23.46
C MET A 732 6.11 8.72 -22.89
N THR A 733 4.94 9.03 -22.31
CA THR A 733 4.68 10.36 -21.71
C THR A 733 5.48 10.62 -20.44
N ASN A 734 6.07 9.59 -19.84
CA ASN A 734 6.96 9.70 -18.68
C ASN A 734 8.45 9.59 -19.07
N ALA A 735 8.78 9.56 -20.36
CA ALA A 735 10.17 9.49 -20.82
C ALA A 735 10.97 10.74 -20.46
N PHE A 736 10.31 11.90 -20.42
CA PHE A 736 10.89 13.16 -19.96
C PHE A 736 10.07 13.75 -18.82
N LEU A 737 10.76 14.34 -17.85
CA LEU A 737 10.20 15.03 -16.70
C LEU A 737 10.91 16.38 -16.51
N LEU A 738 10.32 17.27 -15.72
CA LEU A 738 10.94 18.52 -15.28
C LEU A 738 11.41 18.39 -13.83
N THR A 739 12.48 19.09 -13.46
CA THR A 739 12.79 19.34 -12.04
C THR A 739 11.67 20.14 -11.38
N ALA A 740 11.52 20.05 -10.06
CA ALA A 740 10.47 20.76 -9.32
C ALA A 740 10.48 22.29 -9.54
N ASP A 741 11.65 22.88 -9.77
CA ASP A 741 11.81 24.31 -10.11
C ASP A 741 11.58 24.63 -11.60
N ARG A 742 11.27 23.61 -12.43
CA ARG A 742 11.05 23.71 -13.88
C ARG A 742 12.23 24.30 -14.67
N LYS A 743 13.43 24.36 -14.08
CA LYS A 743 14.63 24.92 -14.73
C LYS A 743 15.42 23.90 -15.53
N SER A 744 15.16 22.61 -15.32
CA SER A 744 15.93 21.53 -15.91
C SER A 744 15.03 20.42 -16.42
N LEU A 745 15.53 19.73 -17.46
CA LEU A 745 14.86 18.60 -18.09
C LEU A 745 15.52 17.29 -17.63
N VAL A 746 14.72 16.25 -17.39
CA VAL A 746 15.16 14.93 -16.93
C VAL A 746 14.71 13.88 -17.96
N HIS A 747 15.65 13.25 -18.64
CA HIS A 747 15.41 12.10 -19.52
C HIS A 747 15.47 10.81 -18.70
N LEU A 748 14.28 10.28 -18.39
CA LEU A 748 14.08 9.15 -17.51
C LEU A 748 14.07 7.83 -18.27
N TYR A 749 13.08 7.61 -19.15
CA TYR A 749 12.99 6.38 -19.93
C TYR A 749 13.72 6.54 -21.25
N LEU A 750 14.67 5.63 -21.48
CA LEU A 750 15.57 5.71 -22.61
C LEU A 750 14.89 5.11 -23.84
N GLY A 751 14.97 5.81 -24.96
CA GLY A 751 14.38 5.39 -26.23
C GLY A 751 14.46 6.50 -27.27
N PRO A 752 14.05 6.24 -28.53
CA PRO A 752 13.96 7.27 -29.54
C PRO A 752 12.77 8.22 -29.27
N PHE A 753 13.06 9.49 -29.05
CA PHE A 753 12.06 10.50 -28.66
C PHE A 753 12.41 11.88 -29.22
N ASP A 754 11.38 12.67 -29.50
CA ASP A 754 11.48 14.11 -29.74
C ASP A 754 10.68 14.86 -28.65
N THR A 755 11.28 15.90 -28.07
CA THR A 755 10.67 16.71 -27.02
C THR A 755 10.85 18.19 -27.30
N SER A 756 9.81 18.99 -27.06
CA SER A 756 9.89 20.45 -27.10
C SER A 756 9.15 21.05 -25.92
N VAL A 757 9.84 21.84 -25.10
CA VAL A 757 9.31 22.45 -23.87
C VAL A 757 9.79 23.89 -23.72
N VAL A 758 9.08 24.66 -22.90
CA VAL A 758 9.56 25.95 -22.39
C VAL A 758 9.86 25.78 -20.90
N LEU A 759 11.14 25.87 -20.53
CA LEU A 759 11.57 25.83 -19.14
C LEU A 759 11.37 27.20 -18.47
N GLU A 760 11.59 27.28 -17.16
CA GLU A 760 11.62 28.58 -16.46
C GLU A 760 12.57 29.59 -17.12
N ASP A 761 12.33 30.88 -16.87
CA ASP A 761 13.00 32.01 -17.52
C ASP A 761 12.82 32.04 -19.05
N ASP A 762 11.70 31.57 -19.60
CA ASP A 762 11.42 31.56 -21.06
C ASP A 762 12.52 30.86 -21.88
N ASN A 763 13.07 29.77 -21.36
CA ASN A 763 14.09 29.00 -22.08
C ASN A 763 13.42 27.93 -22.96
N GLU A 764 13.26 28.24 -24.25
CA GLU A 764 12.80 27.28 -25.25
C GLU A 764 13.85 26.19 -25.47
N VAL A 765 13.46 24.93 -25.26
CA VAL A 765 14.33 23.76 -25.38
C VAL A 765 13.67 22.71 -26.27
N SER A 766 14.40 22.25 -27.28
CA SER A 766 14.04 21.08 -28.08
C SER A 766 15.11 20.00 -27.99
N VAL A 767 14.70 18.75 -27.81
CA VAL A 767 15.58 17.57 -27.68
C VAL A 767 15.15 16.53 -28.70
N ALA A 768 16.11 15.99 -29.45
CA ALA A 768 15.94 14.83 -30.32
C ALA A 768 16.90 13.72 -29.87
N VAL A 769 16.36 12.54 -29.56
CA VAL A 769 17.11 11.36 -29.16
C VAL A 769 17.03 10.32 -30.26
N GLU A 770 18.15 10.07 -30.93
CA GLU A 770 18.31 9.03 -31.94
C GLU A 770 18.96 7.80 -31.30
N THR A 771 18.23 6.69 -31.25
CA THR A 771 18.74 5.44 -30.69
C THR A 771 17.97 4.22 -31.16
N LEU A 772 18.64 3.06 -31.13
CA LEU A 772 18.02 1.74 -31.26
C LEU A 772 17.76 1.07 -29.91
N TYR A 773 18.09 1.73 -28.80
CA TYR A 773 17.87 1.23 -27.45
C TYR A 773 16.41 0.76 -27.23
N PRO A 774 16.17 -0.42 -26.60
CA PRO A 774 17.13 -1.31 -25.93
C PRO A 774 17.83 -2.33 -26.84
N PHE A 775 17.63 -2.25 -28.16
CA PHE A 775 18.24 -3.13 -29.17
C PHE A 775 19.60 -2.62 -29.67
N GLY A 776 20.02 -1.45 -29.19
CA GLY A 776 21.36 -0.90 -29.31
C GLY A 776 21.79 -0.26 -27.99
N ASP A 777 23.08 0.01 -27.85
CA ASP A 777 23.65 0.52 -26.59
C ASP A 777 23.95 2.03 -26.63
N SER A 778 23.83 2.68 -27.80
CA SER A 778 24.19 4.08 -28.02
C SER A 778 22.96 4.99 -28.12
N LEU A 779 23.00 6.14 -27.46
CA LEU A 779 22.00 7.20 -27.57
C LEU A 779 22.67 8.49 -28.05
N SER A 780 22.31 8.95 -29.25
CA SER A 780 22.74 10.23 -29.79
C SER A 780 21.68 11.29 -29.48
N THR A 781 21.98 12.23 -28.61
CA THR A 781 21.06 13.28 -28.19
C THR A 781 21.49 14.62 -28.77
N THR A 782 20.59 15.29 -29.49
CA THR A 782 20.76 16.67 -29.95
C THR A 782 19.81 17.58 -29.18
N ILE A 783 20.35 18.62 -28.53
CA ILE A 783 19.59 19.60 -27.77
C ILE A 783 19.79 20.98 -28.41
N VAL A 784 18.70 21.71 -28.62
CA VAL A 784 18.72 23.13 -28.96
C VAL A 784 18.06 23.89 -27.82
N ALA A 785 18.74 24.90 -27.27
CA ALA A 785 18.25 25.68 -26.14
C ALA A 785 18.51 27.18 -26.34
N ALA A 786 17.53 28.01 -25.99
CA ALA A 786 17.67 29.46 -26.05
C ALA A 786 18.65 30.00 -24.98
N LYS A 787 18.72 29.34 -23.82
CA LYS A 787 19.56 29.69 -22.67
C LYS A 787 20.24 28.44 -22.11
N ALA A 788 21.34 28.67 -21.39
CA ALA A 788 22.06 27.59 -20.73
C ALA A 788 21.22 26.99 -19.59
N PHE A 789 21.25 25.67 -19.45
CA PHE A 789 20.55 24.94 -18.40
C PHE A 789 21.24 23.59 -18.11
N THR A 790 20.71 22.83 -17.15
CA THR A 790 21.20 21.48 -16.86
C THR A 790 20.23 20.45 -17.42
N TYR A 791 20.74 19.54 -18.23
CA TYR A 791 20.01 18.37 -18.70
C TYR A 791 20.42 17.15 -17.88
N PHE A 792 19.45 16.47 -17.27
CA PHE A 792 19.69 15.24 -16.53
C PHE A 792 19.30 14.04 -17.39
N VAL A 793 20.14 13.01 -17.42
CA VAL A 793 19.85 11.73 -18.07
C VAL A 793 20.02 10.60 -17.06
N ARG A 794 19.07 9.66 -17.01
CA ARG A 794 19.21 8.48 -16.16
C ARG A 794 20.38 7.61 -16.64
N ILE A 795 21.20 7.17 -15.69
CA ILE A 795 22.17 6.10 -15.88
C ILE A 795 21.58 4.84 -15.22
N PRO A 796 21.11 3.87 -16.01
CA PRO A 796 20.48 2.67 -15.46
C PRO A 796 21.43 1.90 -14.53
N THR A 797 20.91 1.31 -13.45
CA THR A 797 21.76 0.65 -12.43
C THR A 797 22.56 -0.53 -12.98
N TRP A 798 22.07 -1.16 -14.05
CA TRP A 798 22.72 -2.26 -14.75
C TRP A 798 23.82 -1.81 -15.75
N SER A 799 24.06 -0.50 -15.92
CA SER A 799 25.10 0.04 -16.82
C SER A 799 26.17 0.89 -16.07
N PRO A 800 26.91 0.33 -15.10
CA PRO A 800 27.88 1.07 -14.27
C PRO A 800 29.16 1.50 -15.02
N LYS A 801 29.30 1.11 -16.29
CA LYS A 801 30.43 1.43 -17.17
C LYS A 801 30.01 2.37 -18.31
N ALA A 802 28.84 3.00 -18.22
CA ALA A 802 28.38 3.95 -19.22
C ALA A 802 29.39 5.07 -19.44
N THR A 803 29.43 5.58 -20.66
CA THR A 803 30.31 6.69 -21.03
C THR A 803 29.55 7.75 -21.83
N LEU A 804 30.00 8.99 -21.75
CA LEU A 804 29.36 10.13 -22.40
C LEU A 804 30.41 11.02 -23.08
N SER A 805 30.12 11.46 -24.30
CA SER A 805 30.93 12.44 -25.05
C SER A 805 30.04 13.58 -25.51
N VAL A 806 30.41 14.82 -25.20
CA VAL A 806 29.69 16.04 -25.58
C VAL A 806 30.46 16.77 -26.67
N ASP A 807 29.82 17.12 -27.77
CA ASP A 807 30.37 17.86 -28.92
C ASP A 807 31.71 17.28 -29.45
N GLY A 808 31.87 15.96 -29.38
CA GLY A 808 33.10 15.27 -29.80
C GLY A 808 34.28 15.43 -28.82
N ALA A 809 34.05 15.95 -27.62
CA ALA A 809 35.02 16.01 -26.54
C ALA A 809 35.41 14.58 -26.06
N PRO A 810 36.52 14.44 -25.30
CA PRO A 810 36.96 13.14 -24.79
C PRO A 810 35.84 12.40 -24.05
N VAL A 811 35.73 11.09 -24.31
CA VAL A 811 34.77 10.20 -23.67
C VAL A 811 35.00 10.21 -22.15
N LEU A 812 33.97 10.58 -21.39
CA LEU A 812 33.97 10.58 -19.94
C LEU A 812 33.20 9.36 -19.44
N ARG A 813 33.76 8.67 -18.44
CA ARG A 813 32.99 7.65 -17.72
C ARG A 813 31.95 8.34 -16.87
N VAL A 814 30.70 7.91 -16.99
CA VAL A 814 29.60 8.40 -16.17
C VAL A 814 29.23 7.33 -15.16
N ALA A 815 28.87 7.77 -13.96
CA ALA A 815 28.35 6.93 -12.90
C ALA A 815 26.99 7.49 -12.48
N PRO A 816 26.04 6.64 -12.05
CA PRO A 816 24.78 7.11 -11.52
C PRO A 816 25.03 8.03 -10.31
N GLY A 817 24.35 9.19 -10.28
CA GLY A 817 24.25 10.03 -9.08
C GLY A 817 23.49 9.30 -7.96
N LYS A 818 23.30 9.96 -6.81
CA LYS A 818 22.49 9.39 -5.70
C LYS A 818 21.04 9.12 -6.08
N ASP A 819 20.54 9.86 -7.06
CA ASP A 819 19.21 9.80 -7.68
C ASP A 819 19.22 8.98 -8.99
N GLY A 820 20.34 8.35 -9.35
CA GLY A 820 20.49 7.63 -10.63
C GLY A 820 20.62 8.53 -11.86
N LEU A 821 20.70 9.86 -11.68
CA LEU A 821 20.81 10.82 -12.78
C LEU A 821 22.26 11.28 -12.99
N HIS A 822 22.58 11.62 -14.24
CA HIS A 822 23.82 12.30 -14.61
C HIS A 822 23.51 13.66 -15.22
N ALA A 823 24.16 14.70 -14.70
CA ALA A 823 23.98 16.07 -15.15
C ALA A 823 24.90 16.38 -16.35
N VAL A 824 24.32 16.89 -17.42
CA VAL A 824 24.99 17.41 -18.62
C VAL A 824 24.70 18.90 -18.70
N HIS A 825 25.75 19.72 -18.72
CA HIS A 825 25.58 21.17 -18.86
C HIS A 825 25.33 21.53 -20.33
N ILE A 826 24.22 22.20 -20.60
CA ILE A 826 23.82 22.60 -21.95
C ILE A 826 24.01 24.11 -22.07
N ALA A 827 24.78 24.53 -23.08
CA ALA A 827 24.96 25.94 -23.40
C ALA A 827 23.79 26.44 -24.28
N ALA A 828 23.65 27.77 -24.41
CA ALA A 828 22.75 28.34 -25.40
C ALA A 828 23.21 27.97 -26.83
N GLY A 829 22.27 27.63 -27.71
CA GLY A 829 22.54 27.13 -29.06
C GLY A 829 22.29 25.63 -29.16
N THR A 830 23.12 24.93 -29.92
CA THR A 830 22.99 23.47 -30.14
C THR A 830 24.10 22.73 -29.42
N THR A 831 23.75 21.71 -28.65
CA THR A 831 24.66 20.76 -28.03
C THR A 831 24.33 19.36 -28.51
N LYS A 832 25.35 18.57 -28.86
CA LYS A 832 25.19 17.15 -29.17
C LYS A 832 25.98 16.33 -28.18
N PHE A 833 25.39 15.26 -27.67
CA PHE A 833 26.17 14.29 -26.91
C PHE A 833 25.74 12.85 -27.21
N VAL A 834 26.68 11.94 -27.04
CA VAL A 834 26.46 10.51 -27.20
C VAL A 834 26.64 9.85 -25.85
N LEU A 835 25.61 9.16 -25.38
CA LEU A 835 25.64 8.28 -24.21
C LEU A 835 25.78 6.84 -24.71
N GLU A 836 26.92 6.22 -24.42
CA GLU A 836 27.17 4.80 -24.66
C GLU A 836 26.91 4.02 -23.38
N LEU A 837 25.89 3.18 -23.40
CA LEU A 837 25.61 2.22 -22.35
C LEU A 837 26.53 1.01 -22.50
N ALA A 838 26.80 0.33 -21.40
CA ALA A 838 27.67 -0.84 -21.38
C ALA A 838 27.04 -1.94 -20.51
N PRO A 839 25.90 -2.51 -20.96
CA PRO A 839 25.26 -3.61 -20.24
C PRO A 839 26.09 -4.89 -20.29
N ASP A 840 26.43 -5.40 -19.11
CA ASP A 840 26.96 -6.76 -18.97
C ASP A 840 25.81 -7.78 -19.01
N ILE A 841 26.11 -9.05 -19.34
CA ILE A 841 25.16 -10.15 -19.15
C ILE A 841 25.05 -10.43 -17.65
N HIS A 842 23.82 -10.42 -17.11
CA HIS A 842 23.51 -10.65 -15.71
C HIS A 842 22.67 -11.92 -15.54
N LEU A 843 23.03 -12.74 -14.54
CA LEU A 843 22.27 -13.92 -14.14
C LEU A 843 21.48 -13.60 -12.87
N GLU A 844 20.16 -13.66 -12.96
CA GLU A 844 19.28 -13.60 -11.81
C GLU A 844 19.04 -15.02 -11.27
N GLN A 845 19.34 -15.25 -9.99
CA GLN A 845 19.08 -16.53 -9.32
C GLN A 845 17.58 -16.69 -9.06
N ARG A 846 17.05 -17.87 -9.36
CA ARG A 846 15.62 -18.18 -9.26
C ARG A 846 15.41 -19.45 -8.43
N PRO A 847 14.16 -19.78 -8.05
CA PRO A 847 13.86 -21.02 -7.32
C PRO A 847 14.44 -22.27 -7.99
N HIS A 848 14.63 -23.34 -7.21
CA HIS A 848 15.17 -24.62 -7.70
C HIS A 848 16.55 -24.53 -8.37
N GLY A 849 17.38 -23.58 -7.93
CA GLY A 849 18.72 -23.34 -8.49
C GLY A 849 18.72 -22.95 -9.97
N SER A 850 17.56 -22.54 -10.50
CA SER A 850 17.42 -22.08 -11.88
C SER A 850 17.93 -20.65 -12.03
N VAL A 851 18.15 -20.23 -13.28
CA VAL A 851 18.65 -18.89 -13.60
C VAL A 851 17.81 -18.24 -14.69
N ALA A 852 17.60 -16.93 -14.54
CA ALA A 852 17.12 -16.07 -15.61
C ALA A 852 18.26 -15.17 -16.12
N ILE A 853 18.23 -14.87 -17.42
CA ILE A 853 19.33 -14.17 -18.10
C ILE A 853 18.86 -12.79 -18.55
N HIS A 854 19.69 -11.79 -18.29
CA HIS A 854 19.43 -10.40 -18.64
C HIS A 854 20.63 -9.77 -19.36
N ARG A 855 20.35 -8.82 -20.24
CA ARG A 855 21.34 -7.85 -20.73
C ARG A 855 20.61 -6.53 -20.94
N GLY A 856 21.05 -5.49 -20.24
CA GLY A 856 20.31 -4.24 -20.21
C GLY A 856 18.95 -4.40 -19.51
N PRO A 857 17.89 -3.75 -20.01
CA PRO A 857 16.54 -3.98 -19.49
C PRO A 857 15.92 -5.29 -20.01
N LEU A 858 16.53 -5.95 -21.00
CA LEU A 858 15.96 -7.13 -21.66
C LEU A 858 16.24 -8.40 -20.84
N ASN A 859 15.18 -9.13 -20.54
CA ASN A 859 15.20 -10.52 -20.12
C ASN A 859 15.19 -11.41 -21.38
N TYR A 860 15.93 -12.51 -21.37
CA TYR A 860 16.06 -13.41 -22.52
C TYR A 860 15.35 -14.75 -22.25
N ALA A 861 14.83 -15.34 -23.31
CA ALA A 861 14.09 -16.58 -23.29
C ALA A 861 14.40 -17.44 -24.51
N PHE A 862 14.32 -18.75 -24.36
CA PHE A 862 14.30 -19.68 -25.48
C PHE A 862 12.91 -19.63 -26.11
N ASP A 863 12.80 -18.99 -27.27
CA ASP A 863 11.57 -18.96 -28.06
C ASP A 863 11.31 -20.36 -28.64
N ILE A 864 10.25 -21.00 -28.14
CA ILE A 864 9.85 -22.35 -28.53
C ILE A 864 9.10 -22.23 -29.85
N PRO A 865 9.58 -22.84 -30.95
CA PRO A 865 8.82 -22.93 -32.19
C PRO A 865 7.43 -23.47 -31.92
N ARG A 866 6.43 -22.79 -32.45
CA ARG A 866 5.02 -23.03 -32.16
C ARG A 866 4.29 -23.61 -33.37
N ILE A 867 3.39 -24.54 -33.12
CA ILE A 867 2.32 -24.91 -34.03
C ILE A 867 1.12 -24.07 -33.65
N GLU A 868 0.64 -23.28 -34.60
CA GLU A 868 -0.48 -22.37 -34.43
C GLU A 868 -1.78 -22.99 -34.93
N ARG A 869 -2.85 -22.81 -34.15
CA ARG A 869 -4.21 -23.17 -34.53
C ARG A 869 -5.17 -22.05 -34.18
N GLN A 870 -5.92 -21.58 -35.17
CA GLN A 870 -7.02 -20.66 -34.95
C GLN A 870 -8.20 -21.39 -34.28
N LEU A 871 -8.65 -20.88 -33.14
CA LEU A 871 -9.75 -21.43 -32.34
C LEU A 871 -11.08 -20.77 -32.69
N ALA A 872 -11.09 -19.44 -32.78
CA ALA A 872 -12.28 -18.65 -33.05
C ALA A 872 -11.94 -17.39 -33.85
N VAL A 873 -12.96 -16.79 -34.47
CA VAL A 873 -12.90 -15.50 -35.17
C VAL A 873 -14.07 -14.66 -34.67
N HIS A 874 -13.82 -13.39 -34.35
CA HIS A 874 -14.88 -12.48 -33.95
C HIS A 874 -15.85 -12.25 -35.14
N PRO A 875 -17.18 -12.34 -34.94
CA PRO A 875 -18.14 -12.27 -36.04
C PRO A 875 -18.13 -10.93 -36.80
N ASP A 876 -17.86 -9.83 -36.09
CA ASP A 876 -17.89 -8.48 -36.67
C ASP A 876 -16.50 -7.94 -37.06
N GLU A 877 -15.43 -8.66 -36.73
CA GLU A 877 -14.05 -8.23 -36.99
C GLU A 877 -13.14 -9.44 -37.28
N PRO A 878 -12.90 -9.79 -38.55
CA PRO A 878 -12.18 -11.01 -38.91
C PRO A 878 -10.68 -11.00 -38.54
N ARG A 879 -10.11 -9.84 -38.21
CA ARG A 879 -8.73 -9.73 -37.70
C ARG A 879 -8.61 -10.17 -36.24
N ALA A 880 -9.68 -10.04 -35.47
CA ALA A 880 -9.74 -10.45 -34.08
C ALA A 880 -9.96 -11.97 -33.99
N VAL A 881 -8.86 -12.71 -33.78
CA VAL A 881 -8.84 -14.18 -33.76
C VAL A 881 -8.29 -14.70 -32.44
N ASP A 882 -8.83 -15.83 -32.00
CA ASP A 882 -8.28 -16.58 -30.87
C ASP A 882 -7.30 -17.64 -31.39
N LEU A 883 -6.09 -17.65 -30.85
CA LEU A 883 -4.98 -18.47 -31.29
C LEU A 883 -4.50 -19.40 -30.17
N GLU A 884 -4.42 -20.69 -30.50
CA GLU A 884 -3.73 -21.70 -29.71
C GLU A 884 -2.30 -21.90 -30.25
N PHE A 885 -1.34 -21.94 -29.32
CA PHE A 885 0.05 -22.31 -29.59
C PHE A 885 0.45 -23.55 -28.81
N THR A 886 0.96 -24.56 -29.53
CA THR A 886 1.55 -25.78 -28.96
C THR A 886 3.01 -25.93 -29.37
N PRO A 887 3.86 -26.62 -28.60
CA PRO A 887 5.28 -26.71 -28.91
C PRO A 887 5.52 -27.57 -30.16
N GLY A 888 6.17 -26.99 -31.17
CA GLY A 888 6.57 -27.67 -32.41
C GLY A 888 7.90 -28.42 -32.32
N ARG A 889 8.67 -28.24 -31.24
CA ARG A 889 9.88 -29.01 -30.92
C ARG A 889 10.11 -29.15 -29.42
N ALA A 890 11.07 -29.99 -29.06
CA ALA A 890 11.54 -30.14 -27.68
C ALA A 890 12.06 -28.80 -27.11
N TRP A 891 11.69 -28.54 -25.85
CA TRP A 891 12.02 -27.33 -25.10
C TRP A 891 12.78 -27.65 -23.79
N GLN A 892 12.86 -28.93 -23.41
CA GLN A 892 13.43 -29.41 -22.17
C GLN A 892 14.96 -29.33 -22.19
N TYR A 893 15.50 -28.18 -21.80
CA TYR A 893 16.94 -27.93 -21.79
C TYR A 893 17.44 -27.41 -20.45
N ALA A 894 18.58 -27.93 -20.00
CA ALA A 894 19.45 -27.23 -19.07
C ALA A 894 20.53 -26.49 -19.85
N ILE A 895 20.93 -25.32 -19.36
CA ILE A 895 21.95 -24.48 -20.00
C ILE A 895 23.24 -24.48 -19.18
N ASP A 896 24.36 -24.20 -19.85
CA ASP A 896 25.62 -23.80 -19.20
C ASP A 896 25.79 -22.27 -19.32
N PRO A 897 25.45 -21.48 -18.29
CA PRO A 897 25.54 -20.03 -18.35
C PRO A 897 26.95 -19.50 -18.59
N ALA A 898 28.01 -20.30 -18.35
CA ALA A 898 29.38 -19.90 -18.63
C ALA A 898 29.68 -19.73 -20.12
N THR A 899 28.79 -20.22 -20.99
CA THR A 899 28.92 -20.17 -22.46
C THR A 899 28.11 -19.06 -23.11
N LEU A 900 27.45 -18.21 -22.32
CA LEU A 900 26.62 -17.12 -22.84
C LEU A 900 27.42 -16.15 -23.69
N ALA A 901 26.97 -15.94 -24.92
CA ALA A 901 27.55 -14.97 -25.83
C ALA A 901 26.46 -14.09 -26.47
N PHE A 902 26.69 -12.78 -26.48
CA PHE A 902 25.77 -11.80 -27.04
C PHE A 902 26.06 -11.49 -28.49
N THR A 903 25.00 -11.41 -29.30
CA THR A 903 25.04 -11.03 -30.70
C THR A 903 24.05 -9.91 -30.95
N ASN A 904 24.52 -8.83 -31.60
CA ASN A 904 23.68 -7.75 -32.10
C ASN A 904 23.82 -7.68 -33.63
N ASN A 905 22.73 -7.97 -34.33
CA ASN A 905 22.59 -7.91 -35.78
C ASN A 905 21.72 -6.72 -36.21
N ALA A 906 21.69 -5.64 -35.41
CA ALA A 906 20.93 -4.45 -35.74
C ALA A 906 21.34 -3.94 -37.13
N PRO A 907 20.37 -3.63 -37.99
CA PRO A 907 20.67 -3.20 -39.34
C PRO A 907 21.49 -1.90 -39.33
N ALA A 908 22.33 -1.73 -40.35
CA ALA A 908 23.08 -0.48 -40.52
C ALA A 908 22.17 0.72 -40.79
N SER A 909 20.97 0.48 -41.33
CA SER A 909 19.87 1.46 -41.33
C SER A 909 19.31 1.59 -39.91
N SER A 910 19.03 2.80 -39.46
CA SER A 910 18.37 3.10 -38.17
C SER A 910 16.92 2.61 -38.04
N ILE A 911 16.48 1.71 -38.93
CA ILE A 911 15.12 1.19 -39.04
C ILE A 911 15.14 -0.26 -38.58
N LEU A 912 14.38 -0.57 -37.52
CA LEU A 912 14.16 -1.92 -37.03
C LEU A 912 12.98 -2.59 -37.74
N PRO A 913 12.92 -3.94 -37.77
CA PRO A 913 11.75 -4.64 -38.28
C PRO A 913 10.50 -4.33 -37.46
N SER A 914 9.34 -4.38 -38.11
CA SER A 914 8.03 -4.11 -37.53
C SER A 914 7.08 -5.28 -37.80
N PRO A 915 6.33 -5.78 -36.81
CA PRO A 915 6.39 -5.40 -35.39
C PRO A 915 7.65 -5.91 -34.68
N ILE A 916 8.36 -5.07 -33.92
CA ILE A 916 9.66 -5.47 -33.35
C ILE A 916 9.58 -6.61 -32.32
N TYR A 917 8.42 -6.80 -31.68
CA TYR A 917 8.16 -7.85 -30.69
C TYR A 917 7.44 -9.09 -31.27
N ASP A 918 7.74 -9.45 -32.51
CA ASP A 918 7.36 -10.74 -33.10
C ASP A 918 8.55 -11.71 -33.24
N ALA A 919 8.24 -12.99 -33.42
CA ALA A 919 9.20 -14.08 -33.42
C ALA A 919 10.29 -13.87 -34.48
N GLY A 920 11.55 -13.92 -34.06
CA GLY A 920 12.71 -13.82 -34.95
C GLY A 920 13.03 -12.41 -35.46
N LEU A 921 12.27 -11.38 -35.05
CA LEU A 921 12.47 -10.00 -35.52
C LEU A 921 13.43 -9.15 -34.67
N PRO A 922 13.51 -9.26 -33.33
CA PRO A 922 14.48 -8.49 -32.56
C PRO A 922 15.92 -8.71 -33.06
N PRO A 923 16.72 -7.67 -33.26
CA PRO A 923 18.06 -7.81 -33.83
C PRO A 923 19.10 -8.34 -32.83
N VAL A 924 18.72 -8.49 -31.55
CA VAL A 924 19.62 -8.89 -30.47
C VAL A 924 19.28 -10.29 -29.97
N THR A 925 20.31 -11.11 -29.76
CA THR A 925 20.16 -12.48 -29.26
C THR A 925 21.30 -12.86 -28.33
N LEU A 926 21.08 -13.89 -27.52
CA LEU A 926 22.14 -14.59 -26.79
C LEU A 926 22.25 -16.01 -27.35
N THR A 927 23.46 -16.54 -27.47
CA THR A 927 23.69 -17.97 -27.68
C THR A 927 24.18 -18.59 -26.38
N VAL A 928 23.71 -19.80 -26.07
CA VAL A 928 24.16 -20.57 -24.90
C VAL A 928 24.21 -22.04 -25.25
N ALA A 929 25.20 -22.76 -24.72
CA ALA A 929 25.25 -24.21 -24.80
C ALA A 929 24.20 -24.81 -23.87
N ALA A 930 23.44 -25.76 -24.40
CA ALA A 930 22.36 -26.42 -23.68
C ALA A 930 22.33 -27.92 -23.98
N CYS A 931 21.98 -28.72 -22.99
CA CYS A 931 21.82 -30.16 -23.14
C CYS A 931 20.33 -30.54 -22.91
N PRO A 932 19.82 -31.56 -23.63
CA PRO A 932 18.48 -32.07 -23.36
C PRO A 932 18.45 -32.73 -21.97
N ILE A 933 17.37 -32.54 -21.24
CA ILE A 933 17.17 -33.08 -19.89
C ILE A 933 15.80 -33.76 -19.77
N ASP A 934 15.64 -34.57 -18.72
CA ASP A 934 14.30 -34.97 -18.29
C ASP A 934 13.67 -33.80 -17.52
N TRP A 935 12.64 -33.19 -18.12
CA TRP A 935 11.88 -32.12 -17.51
C TRP A 935 10.40 -32.39 -17.79
N PRO A 936 9.68 -32.94 -16.80
CA PRO A 936 8.30 -33.35 -17.00
C PRO A 936 7.38 -32.14 -17.16
N LEU A 937 6.20 -32.41 -17.72
CA LEU A 937 5.08 -31.50 -17.58
C LEU A 937 4.45 -31.71 -16.19
N ASP A 938 4.00 -30.63 -15.57
CA ASP A 938 2.99 -30.70 -14.51
C ASP A 938 1.62 -30.67 -15.21
N GLY A 939 0.71 -31.58 -14.86
CA GLY A 939 -0.50 -31.81 -15.64
C GLY A 939 -0.24 -32.17 -17.11
N ASP A 940 -1.10 -31.74 -18.03
CA ASP A 940 -0.95 -32.12 -19.44
C ASP A 940 0.01 -31.19 -20.20
N MET A 941 0.28 -29.96 -19.72
CA MET A 941 0.91 -28.90 -20.54
C MET A 941 1.67 -27.81 -19.76
N PHE A 942 1.89 -27.92 -18.44
CA PHE A 942 2.71 -26.95 -17.71
C PHE A 942 4.15 -27.40 -17.68
N ALA A 943 5.12 -26.50 -17.85
CA ALA A 943 6.46 -26.85 -17.41
C ALA A 943 6.41 -27.08 -15.89
N ALA A 944 6.79 -28.27 -15.42
CA ALA A 944 7.01 -28.49 -14.00
C ALA A 944 8.07 -27.49 -13.49
N PRO A 945 8.19 -27.27 -12.16
CA PRO A 945 9.28 -26.47 -11.62
C PRO A 945 10.64 -26.88 -12.21
N PRO A 946 11.52 -25.92 -12.55
CA PRO A 946 12.83 -26.23 -13.13
C PRO A 946 13.58 -27.27 -12.28
N PRO A 947 14.03 -28.42 -12.85
CA PRO A 947 14.71 -29.43 -12.06
C PRO A 947 16.06 -28.93 -11.54
N GLU A 948 16.37 -29.26 -10.28
CA GLU A 948 17.67 -28.99 -9.68
C GLU A 948 18.73 -29.96 -10.21
N ASN A 949 19.86 -29.43 -10.69
CA ASN A 949 21.03 -30.20 -11.13
C ASN A 949 20.69 -31.38 -12.07
N PRO A 950 19.94 -31.16 -13.17
CA PRO A 950 19.48 -32.24 -14.02
C PRO A 950 20.63 -32.92 -14.75
N ALA A 951 20.51 -34.24 -14.95
CA ALA A 951 21.44 -34.99 -15.77
C ALA A 951 21.18 -34.71 -17.27
N CYS A 952 22.24 -34.39 -18.01
CA CYS A 952 22.16 -34.28 -19.47
C CYS A 952 21.88 -35.66 -20.09
N LEU A 953 20.85 -35.74 -20.94
CA LEU A 953 20.46 -36.93 -21.69
C LEU A 953 21.14 -37.04 -23.07
N GLY A 954 21.90 -36.02 -23.46
CA GLY A 954 22.57 -35.93 -24.75
C GLY A 954 23.68 -34.88 -24.76
N GLU A 955 24.28 -34.67 -25.93
CA GLU A 955 25.36 -33.70 -26.10
C GLU A 955 24.88 -32.25 -25.97
N PHE A 956 25.79 -31.37 -25.54
CA PHE A 956 25.56 -29.94 -25.53
C PHE A 956 25.50 -29.40 -26.97
N ARG A 957 24.51 -28.56 -27.22
CA ARG A 957 24.33 -27.82 -28.47
C ARG A 957 24.02 -26.36 -28.17
N ASN A 958 24.42 -25.47 -29.06
CA ASN A 958 24.06 -24.07 -28.92
C ASN A 958 22.58 -23.87 -29.24
N ILE A 959 21.88 -23.19 -28.35
CA ILE A 959 20.54 -22.65 -28.57
C ILE A 959 20.61 -21.12 -28.59
N THR A 960 19.67 -20.51 -29.29
CA THR A 960 19.52 -19.05 -29.35
C THR A 960 18.40 -18.62 -28.41
N LEU A 961 18.69 -17.63 -27.58
CA LEU A 961 17.75 -16.95 -26.72
C LEU A 961 17.42 -15.57 -27.31
N TRP A 962 16.14 -15.22 -27.25
CA TRP A 962 15.56 -14.00 -27.80
C TRP A 962 15.02 -13.13 -26.66
N PRO A 963 14.82 -11.81 -26.88
CA PRO A 963 14.14 -10.96 -25.91
C PRO A 963 12.77 -11.54 -25.53
N PHE A 964 12.50 -11.58 -24.22
CA PHE A 964 11.30 -12.22 -23.64
C PHE A 964 10.00 -11.71 -24.25
N GLY A 965 9.92 -10.39 -24.52
CA GLY A 965 8.76 -9.75 -25.15
C GLY A 965 8.34 -10.34 -26.50
N ALA A 966 9.30 -10.88 -27.27
CA ALA A 966 9.04 -11.45 -28.60
C ALA A 966 8.66 -12.94 -28.57
N ALA A 967 9.03 -13.67 -27.50
CA ALA A 967 8.83 -15.11 -27.41
C ALA A 967 7.43 -15.45 -26.87
N LYS A 968 6.53 -16.00 -27.69
CA LYS A 968 5.13 -16.28 -27.27
C LYS A 968 4.96 -17.65 -26.62
N LEU A 969 5.79 -18.63 -26.98
CA LEU A 969 6.04 -19.83 -26.18
C LEU A 969 7.51 -19.80 -25.76
N ARG A 970 7.80 -20.01 -24.48
CA ARG A 970 9.08 -19.63 -23.91
C ARG A 970 9.52 -20.43 -22.69
N ILE A 971 10.82 -20.62 -22.58
CA ILE A 971 11.52 -20.89 -21.31
C ILE A 971 12.44 -19.71 -21.02
N SER A 972 12.36 -19.14 -19.82
CA SER A 972 13.20 -18.02 -19.40
C SER A 972 13.82 -18.22 -18.01
N GLU A 973 13.25 -19.10 -17.19
CA GLU A 973 13.90 -19.63 -15.99
C GLU A 973 14.46 -21.02 -16.33
N PHE A 974 15.78 -21.14 -16.43
CA PHE A 974 16.47 -22.32 -16.93
C PHE A 974 17.13 -23.13 -15.82
N PRO A 975 17.00 -24.47 -15.83
CA PRO A 975 17.91 -25.36 -15.10
C PRO A 975 19.36 -25.17 -15.56
N VAL A 976 20.31 -25.38 -14.65
CA VAL A 976 21.74 -25.24 -14.92
C VAL A 976 22.43 -26.60 -14.99
N ALA A 977 23.21 -26.83 -16.04
CA ALA A 977 24.11 -27.98 -16.19
C ALA A 977 25.45 -27.49 -16.75
N ARG A 978 26.57 -28.09 -16.33
CA ARG A 978 27.91 -27.69 -16.81
C ARG A 978 28.41 -28.60 -17.92
N ILE A 979 29.04 -28.03 -18.93
CA ILE A 979 29.78 -28.78 -19.94
C ILE A 979 30.95 -29.50 -19.26
N PRO A 980 31.08 -30.83 -19.41
CA PRO A 980 32.25 -31.54 -18.91
C PRO A 980 33.55 -31.07 -19.61
N GLU A 981 34.64 -30.93 -18.85
CA GLU A 981 35.92 -30.38 -19.36
C GLU A 981 36.46 -31.04 -20.64
N TYR A 982 36.12 -32.30 -20.90
CA TYR A 982 36.54 -33.04 -22.11
C TYR A 982 35.76 -32.66 -23.40
N GLN A 983 34.58 -32.04 -23.30
CA GLN A 983 33.83 -31.54 -24.46
C GLN A 983 34.23 -30.11 -24.88
N PHE A 984 34.82 -29.32 -23.97
CA PHE A 984 35.37 -27.99 -24.29
C PHE A 984 36.46 -28.04 -25.38
N VAL A 985 37.25 -29.11 -25.42
CA VAL A 985 38.37 -29.28 -26.35
C VAL A 985 37.90 -29.57 -27.79
N ALA A 986 36.71 -30.15 -27.96
CA ALA A 986 36.17 -30.48 -29.29
C ALA A 986 35.50 -29.28 -29.99
N GLN A 987 34.93 -28.33 -29.23
CA GLN A 987 34.26 -27.15 -29.78
C GLN A 987 35.21 -25.99 -30.14
N ALA A 988 36.46 -25.99 -29.64
CA ALA A 988 37.47 -25.00 -29.97
C ALA A 988 38.24 -25.28 -31.29
N VAL A 989 37.89 -26.36 -32.01
CA VAL A 989 38.62 -26.85 -33.21
C VAL A 989 37.74 -26.83 -34.47
N VAL A 990 36.63 -26.10 -34.49
CA VAL A 990 35.79 -25.91 -35.70
C VAL A 990 35.65 -24.45 -36.06
#